data_AF-A0A496TMQ5-F1
#
_entry.id   AF-A0A496TMQ5-F1
#
_cell.length_a   1.000
_cell.length_b   1.000
_cell.length_c   1.000
_cell.angle_alpha   90.00
_cell.angle_beta   90.00
_cell.angle_gamma   90.00
#
_symmetry.space_group_name_H-M   'P 1'
#
loop_
_entity.id
_entity.type
_entity.pdbx_description
1 polymer ?
#
loop_
_entity_poly.entity_id
_entity_poly.type
_entity_poly.pdbx_seq_one_letter_code
_entity_poly.pdbx_strand_id
1 'polypeptide(L)'
;IKKMKKLAILLIIFFTLLHKSDLTVQEKGKWRWFNPLPQGNSLNCVYALDSLNIWAAGGYATIMKSTDGGESWIVIRADSSCCWEYIKLFDRNNGVVVDLSGNIFKTRDGFNTIEAVDTGNRYGEVIFPEYYRWWLLTTTALYLSEDLGESWYEVKTTNFNNFNHIYFSDRMHGWLCIQGNNFFRTVDGGETWSWVPGNNKYTYYRKILFLNEKTGFAVAKKSDREYVILKTEDGGITWKESFTTRNFILKVTFIDEKIGFILPEYYYQLYHTSDCGETWDTLRYNYYGGMTDVFFINDKTGWMVGRYGGVLKTTDGGRNWNLKTDFKIGPGCYHTLFFSDRNNGWITGNKVIINIKNDGKDIVKFKCSETIWELKFINKNLAYGRTPGSKILKVNFTENGVNITDVKLPEHIGILYDYYFVDENTGWLVKDWGDIFHTTDGGLTWVKQATLEGRLTGIFFVDENTGWITGKYKIYKTDDGGETWTEYKNDFIIEPDDILFINKLTGWIADGHNLLKTTDGGKTFTRKVQGKFECIRDIFFLNENIGYVGGIFPHIYKTTDGGEKWEPMRRMPIGINKIFFIDEDNGWAMYDRGPLILKYSVIPDSSNSVLPANFYLYQCYPNPFNTETTIRFSLKISQKVSIKIYDILGREVITLVNKEFDRGYHTIKWNGKNRDGITVSSGVYLYIIKTEKFSSAKKMVFLK
;
A
#
# COMPACT_ATOMS: atom_id res chain seq x y z
N ILE A 1 52.90 3.36 13.11
CA ILE A 1 51.76 2.47 13.49
C ILE A 1 50.98 2.99 14.73
N LYS A 2 51.61 3.23 15.89
CA LYS A 2 50.92 3.80 17.08
C LYS A 2 50.29 5.20 16.86
N LYS A 3 50.94 6.09 16.11
CA LYS A 3 50.38 7.40 15.68
C LYS A 3 49.18 7.25 14.73
N MET A 4 49.17 6.23 13.88
CA MET A 4 48.06 5.94 12.95
C MET A 4 46.83 5.36 13.66
N LYS A 5 47.02 4.48 14.66
CA LYS A 5 45.93 4.01 15.52
C LYS A 5 45.32 5.15 16.35
N LYS A 6 46.13 6.08 16.87
CA LYS A 6 45.64 7.29 17.56
C LYS A 6 44.83 8.22 16.63
N LEU A 7 45.24 8.39 15.37
CA LEU A 7 44.52 9.24 14.41
C LEU A 7 43.17 8.62 13.99
N ALA A 8 43.13 7.31 13.77
CA ALA A 8 41.88 6.58 13.47
C ALA A 8 40.90 6.60 14.65
N ILE A 9 41.40 6.46 15.89
CA ILE A 9 40.59 6.58 17.11
C ILE A 9 40.10 8.02 17.30
N LEU A 10 40.93 9.04 17.02
CA LEU A 10 40.50 10.45 17.06
C LEU A 10 39.44 10.76 16.00
N LEU A 11 39.51 10.16 14.81
CA LEU A 11 38.49 10.29 13.77
C LEU A 11 37.17 9.63 14.20
N ILE A 12 37.20 8.42 14.76
CA ILE A 12 36.01 7.76 15.32
C ILE A 12 35.40 8.61 16.45
N ILE A 13 36.24 9.18 17.33
CA ILE A 13 35.79 10.09 18.41
C ILE A 13 35.19 11.38 17.83
N PHE A 14 35.79 11.95 16.78
CA PHE A 14 35.29 13.13 16.08
C PHE A 14 33.94 12.85 15.38
N PHE A 15 33.76 11.66 14.81
CA PHE A 15 32.49 11.19 14.23
C PHE A 15 31.40 10.96 15.30
N THR A 16 31.77 10.44 16.49
CA THR A 16 30.83 10.31 17.62
C THR A 16 30.49 11.67 18.27
N LEU A 17 31.40 12.65 18.23
CA LEU A 17 31.18 13.99 18.77
C LEU A 17 30.34 14.88 17.83
N LEU A 18 30.43 14.68 16.52
CA LEU A 18 29.53 15.31 15.53
C LEU A 18 28.06 14.87 15.67
N HIS A 19 27.79 13.75 16.33
CA HIS A 19 26.42 13.31 16.68
C HIS A 19 25.89 13.95 17.98
N LYS A 20 26.71 14.71 18.72
CA LYS A 20 26.35 15.22 20.06
C LYS A 20 26.11 16.73 20.16
N SER A 21 26.25 17.50 19.08
CA SER A 21 25.87 18.92 19.07
C SER A 21 24.62 19.12 18.22
N ASP A 22 23.55 19.48 18.91
CA ASP A 22 22.21 19.84 18.43
C ASP A 22 21.43 18.74 17.70
N LEU A 23 20.33 18.34 18.34
CA LEU A 23 19.21 17.55 17.82
C LEU A 23 19.03 17.73 16.31
N THR A 24 19.62 16.82 15.53
CA THR A 24 19.33 16.68 14.11
C THR A 24 17.88 16.23 14.01
N VAL A 25 16.97 17.19 13.81
CA VAL A 25 15.64 16.88 13.27
C VAL A 25 15.88 16.42 11.84
N GLN A 26 16.22 15.14 11.66
CA GLN A 26 16.23 14.51 10.35
C GLN A 26 14.84 14.72 9.75
N GLU A 27 14.80 15.25 8.53
CA GLU A 27 13.57 15.29 7.76
C GLU A 27 13.15 13.82 7.54
N LYS A 28 12.14 13.35 8.27
CA LYS A 28 11.66 11.98 8.12
C LYS A 28 10.97 11.89 6.76
N GLY A 29 11.51 11.06 5.87
CA GLY A 29 10.86 10.80 4.59
C GLY A 29 9.47 10.23 4.79
N LYS A 30 8.60 10.47 3.80
CA LYS A 30 7.21 10.07 3.85
C LYS A 30 6.90 9.12 2.71
N TRP A 31 6.19 8.06 3.05
CA TRP A 31 5.55 7.20 2.07
C TRP A 31 4.33 7.90 1.48
N ARG A 32 4.23 7.90 0.16
CA ARG A 32 3.11 8.50 -0.60
C ARG A 32 2.60 7.52 -1.62
N TRP A 33 1.33 7.66 -1.97
CA TRP A 33 0.75 6.92 -3.07
C TRP A 33 1.46 7.28 -4.37
N PHE A 34 2.00 6.25 -5.03
CA PHE A 34 2.51 6.35 -6.39
C PHE A 34 1.45 5.85 -7.37
N ASN A 35 0.74 4.78 -7.00
CA ASN A 35 -0.41 4.29 -7.76
C ASN A 35 -1.41 3.57 -6.83
N PRO A 36 -2.72 3.85 -6.94
CA PRO A 36 -3.34 4.95 -7.69
C PRO A 36 -3.24 6.30 -6.95
N LEU A 37 -3.50 7.39 -7.67
CA LEU A 37 -3.65 8.73 -7.11
C LEU A 37 -5.13 9.14 -7.02
N PRO A 38 -5.51 9.96 -6.01
CA PRO A 38 -4.63 10.54 -4.99
C PRO A 38 -4.23 9.54 -3.89
N GLN A 39 -4.94 8.41 -3.78
CA GLN A 39 -4.67 7.38 -2.78
C GLN A 39 -5.27 6.01 -3.16
N GLY A 40 -4.77 4.93 -2.54
CA GLY A 40 -5.16 3.54 -2.85
C GLY A 40 -5.84 2.74 -1.73
N ASN A 41 -6.12 3.34 -0.56
CA ASN A 41 -6.94 2.72 0.49
C ASN A 41 -8.36 2.48 -0.03
N SER A 42 -8.96 1.36 0.37
CA SER A 42 -10.37 1.09 0.09
C SER A 42 -11.25 2.17 0.70
N LEU A 43 -12.15 2.71 -0.12
CA LEU A 43 -13.22 3.60 0.28
C LEU A 43 -14.46 2.74 0.54
N ASN A 44 -15.21 3.07 1.58
CA ASN A 44 -16.35 2.28 2.07
C ASN A 44 -17.67 3.04 1.97
N CYS A 45 -17.64 4.37 1.98
CA CYS A 45 -18.83 5.21 1.91
C CYS A 45 -18.58 6.51 1.15
N VAL A 46 -19.62 7.03 0.51
CA VAL A 46 -19.62 8.30 -0.22
C VAL A 46 -20.89 9.09 0.05
N TYR A 47 -20.73 10.41 0.20
CA TYR A 47 -21.83 11.34 0.43
C TYR A 47 -21.60 12.64 -0.33
N ALA A 48 -22.61 13.09 -1.08
CA ALA A 48 -22.61 14.40 -1.71
C ALA A 48 -23.57 15.33 -0.97
N LEU A 49 -23.07 16.46 -0.50
CA LEU A 49 -23.89 17.51 0.11
C LEU A 49 -24.64 18.30 -0.97
N ASP A 50 -23.96 18.54 -2.10
CA ASP A 50 -24.50 19.16 -3.30
C ASP A 50 -23.76 18.62 -4.53
N SER A 51 -24.05 19.16 -5.73
CA SER A 51 -23.46 18.69 -6.99
C SER A 51 -21.94 18.95 -7.11
N LEU A 52 -21.36 19.78 -6.24
CA LEU A 52 -19.95 20.14 -6.25
C LEU A 52 -19.16 19.56 -5.07
N ASN A 53 -19.79 19.44 -3.90
CA ASN A 53 -19.16 19.09 -2.64
C ASN A 53 -19.46 17.64 -2.26
N ILE A 54 -18.46 16.78 -2.37
CA ILE A 54 -18.57 15.33 -2.13
C ILE A 54 -17.45 14.86 -1.23
N TRP A 55 -17.77 13.93 -0.34
CA TRP A 55 -16.85 13.27 0.56
C TRP A 55 -16.91 11.77 0.38
N ALA A 56 -15.76 11.14 0.50
CA ALA A 56 -15.64 9.69 0.53
C ALA A 56 -14.77 9.30 1.72
N ALA A 57 -15.14 8.23 2.42
CA ALA A 57 -14.41 7.76 3.58
C ALA A 57 -14.24 6.24 3.54
N GLY A 58 -13.20 5.73 4.19
CA GLY A 58 -12.95 4.30 4.26
C GLY A 58 -11.80 3.89 5.16
N GLY A 59 -11.06 2.87 4.74
CA GLY A 59 -9.99 2.25 5.53
C GLY A 59 -8.88 3.23 5.89
N TYR A 60 -8.17 2.95 6.99
CA TYR A 60 -7.02 3.73 7.48
C TYR A 60 -7.32 5.19 7.81
N ALA A 61 -8.54 5.39 8.31
CA ALA A 61 -9.16 6.68 8.57
C ALA A 61 -9.17 7.62 7.35
N THR A 62 -9.17 7.06 6.13
CA THR A 62 -9.15 7.85 4.91
C THR A 62 -10.41 8.68 4.78
N ILE A 63 -10.28 9.99 4.64
CA ILE A 63 -11.34 10.90 4.25
C ILE A 63 -10.83 11.72 3.07
N MET A 64 -11.57 11.66 1.97
CA MET A 64 -11.34 12.42 0.75
C MET A 64 -12.47 13.40 0.53
N LYS A 65 -12.15 14.52 -0.12
CA LYS A 65 -13.12 15.55 -0.50
C LYS A 65 -12.91 15.99 -1.94
N SER A 66 -14.00 16.31 -2.60
CA SER A 66 -14.05 17.03 -3.86
C SER A 66 -14.91 18.28 -3.72
N THR A 67 -14.53 19.34 -4.44
CA THR A 67 -15.27 20.62 -4.53
C THR A 67 -15.60 21.01 -5.97
N ASP A 68 -15.38 20.09 -6.93
CA ASP A 68 -15.61 20.28 -8.36
C ASP A 68 -16.55 19.20 -8.94
N GLY A 69 -17.37 18.60 -8.10
CA GLY A 69 -18.33 17.58 -8.50
C GLY A 69 -17.71 16.20 -8.68
N GLY A 70 -16.56 15.93 -8.05
CA GLY A 70 -15.86 14.65 -8.12
C GLY A 70 -14.97 14.51 -9.35
N GLU A 71 -14.60 15.61 -10.00
CA GLU A 71 -13.61 15.61 -11.09
C GLU A 71 -12.18 15.45 -10.53
N SER A 72 -11.90 16.11 -9.40
CA SER A 72 -10.67 15.92 -8.63
C SER A 72 -10.95 15.71 -7.15
N TRP A 73 -10.02 15.04 -6.47
CA TRP A 73 -10.15 14.67 -5.07
C TRP A 73 -8.87 14.95 -4.29
N ILE A 74 -9.05 15.49 -3.09
CA ILE A 74 -7.97 15.69 -2.12
C ILE A 74 -8.16 14.74 -0.94
N VAL A 75 -7.06 14.21 -0.40
CA VAL A 75 -7.07 13.46 0.85
C VAL A 75 -6.94 14.46 1.99
N ILE A 76 -7.99 14.59 2.81
CA ILE A 76 -7.97 15.46 4.00
C ILE A 76 -7.30 14.73 5.15
N ARG A 77 -7.62 13.45 5.30
CA ARG A 77 -7.11 12.60 6.37
C ARG A 77 -6.82 11.19 5.86
N ALA A 78 -5.74 10.64 6.34
CA ALA A 78 -5.36 9.24 6.33
C ALA A 78 -4.25 9.17 7.39
N ASP A 79 -4.27 8.21 8.32
CA ASP A 79 -3.19 7.87 9.29
C ASP A 79 -3.77 7.37 10.63
N SER A 80 -4.56 6.29 10.60
CA SER A 80 -4.97 5.54 11.80
C SER A 80 -5.36 4.12 11.40
N SER A 81 -5.64 3.24 12.37
CA SER A 81 -6.22 1.92 12.12
C SER A 81 -7.74 1.92 11.99
N CYS A 82 -8.39 3.08 12.16
CA CYS A 82 -9.83 3.21 12.00
C CYS A 82 -10.26 2.90 10.56
N CYS A 83 -11.45 2.33 10.39
CA CYS A 83 -12.08 2.12 9.10
C CYS A 83 -13.47 2.73 9.14
N TRP A 84 -13.68 3.80 8.36
CA TRP A 84 -14.98 4.44 8.26
C TRP A 84 -15.95 3.56 7.48
N GLU A 85 -17.16 3.41 7.99
CA GLU A 85 -18.27 2.68 7.36
C GLU A 85 -19.33 3.64 6.84
N TYR A 86 -19.49 4.79 7.48
CA TYR A 86 -20.49 5.78 7.12
C TYR A 86 -19.92 7.20 7.20
N ILE A 87 -20.42 8.07 6.33
CA ILE A 87 -20.16 9.51 6.34
C ILE A 87 -21.44 10.26 5.98
N LYS A 88 -21.74 11.34 6.71
CA LYS A 88 -22.81 12.28 6.37
C LYS A 88 -22.44 13.69 6.79
N LEU A 89 -22.81 14.64 5.95
CA LEU A 89 -22.64 16.06 6.23
C LEU A 89 -24.01 16.70 6.32
N PHE A 90 -24.13 17.64 7.24
CA PHE A 90 -25.33 18.45 7.42
C PHE A 90 -25.16 19.82 6.77
N ASP A 91 -23.91 20.31 6.73
CA ASP A 91 -23.47 21.45 5.93
C ASP A 91 -21.97 21.29 5.58
N ARG A 92 -21.33 22.34 5.07
CA ARG A 92 -19.92 22.28 4.64
C ARG A 92 -18.92 22.07 5.78
N ASN A 93 -19.31 22.38 7.01
CA ASN A 93 -18.48 22.35 8.20
C ASN A 93 -18.90 21.21 9.15
N ASN A 94 -20.20 20.97 9.28
CA ASN A 94 -20.76 20.03 10.24
C ASN A 94 -21.06 18.68 9.59
N GLY A 95 -20.55 17.61 10.20
CA GLY A 95 -20.77 16.25 9.72
C GLY A 95 -20.35 15.20 10.74
N VAL A 96 -20.63 13.95 10.38
CA VAL A 96 -20.31 12.76 11.18
C VAL A 96 -19.68 11.69 10.31
N VAL A 97 -18.79 10.91 10.92
CA VAL A 97 -18.34 9.61 10.40
C VAL A 97 -18.54 8.55 11.47
N VAL A 98 -18.83 7.33 11.03
CA VAL A 98 -18.98 6.16 11.91
C VAL A 98 -17.99 5.10 11.45
N ASP A 99 -17.31 4.45 12.39
CA ASP A 99 -16.40 3.35 12.09
C ASP A 99 -17.09 1.97 12.08
N LEU A 100 -16.38 0.94 11.63
CA LEU A 100 -16.88 -0.45 11.59
C LEU A 100 -17.27 -1.03 12.96
N SER A 101 -16.87 -0.38 14.07
CA SER A 101 -17.24 -0.79 15.43
C SER A 101 -18.45 -0.01 15.95
N GLY A 102 -19.02 0.90 15.16
CA GLY A 102 -20.14 1.75 15.55
C GLY A 102 -19.74 2.99 16.36
N ASN A 103 -18.45 3.33 16.45
CA ASN A 103 -18.03 4.57 17.11
C ASN A 103 -18.39 5.78 16.25
N ILE A 104 -18.97 6.81 16.87
CA ILE A 104 -19.38 8.04 16.19
C ILE A 104 -18.31 9.11 16.40
N PHE A 105 -17.96 9.81 15.32
CA PHE A 105 -17.11 10.98 15.38
C PHE A 105 -17.77 12.14 14.66
N LYS A 106 -17.68 13.33 15.22
CA LYS A 106 -18.23 14.57 14.64
C LYS A 106 -17.13 15.53 14.22
N THR A 107 -17.46 16.40 13.27
CA THR A 107 -16.60 17.50 12.82
C THR A 107 -17.38 18.81 12.83
N ARG A 108 -16.65 19.93 12.98
CA ARG A 108 -17.16 21.30 12.85
C ARG A 108 -16.38 22.11 11.81
N ASP A 109 -15.52 21.48 11.03
CA ASP A 109 -14.63 22.12 10.05
C ASP A 109 -14.49 21.31 8.75
N GLY A 110 -15.46 20.47 8.43
CA GLY A 110 -15.47 19.69 7.19
C GLY A 110 -14.46 18.54 7.18
N PHE A 111 -14.23 17.93 8.35
CA PHE A 111 -13.33 16.81 8.65
C PHE A 111 -11.83 17.14 8.63
N ASN A 112 -11.46 18.42 8.74
CA ASN A 112 -10.06 18.77 9.03
C ASN A 112 -9.70 18.32 10.46
N THR A 113 -10.65 18.43 11.38
CA THR A 113 -10.60 17.83 12.72
C THR A 113 -11.84 16.98 12.97
N ILE A 114 -11.69 15.97 13.83
CA ILE A 114 -12.81 15.16 14.32
C ILE A 114 -12.69 14.96 15.83
N GLU A 115 -13.82 14.81 16.47
CA GLU A 115 -13.99 14.56 17.90
C GLU A 115 -14.81 13.28 18.07
N ALA A 116 -14.37 12.36 18.93
CA ALA A 116 -15.14 11.18 19.28
C ALA A 116 -16.35 11.58 20.12
N VAL A 117 -17.51 10.99 19.82
CA VAL A 117 -18.73 11.18 20.60
C VAL A 117 -18.80 10.07 21.65
N ASP A 118 -18.95 10.44 22.93
CA ASP A 118 -19.08 9.45 24.00
C ASP A 118 -20.46 8.80 23.96
N THR A 119 -20.49 7.55 23.48
CA THR A 119 -21.71 6.74 23.50
C THR A 119 -21.84 5.93 24.79
N GLY A 120 -20.97 6.07 25.79
CA GLY A 120 -21.02 5.29 27.03
C GLY A 120 -20.79 3.80 26.81
N ASN A 121 -19.89 3.43 25.88
CA ASN A 121 -19.63 2.06 25.43
C ASN A 121 -20.85 1.36 24.77
N ARG A 122 -21.76 2.14 24.18
CA ARG A 122 -22.86 1.61 23.36
C ARG A 122 -22.41 1.56 21.90
N TYR A 123 -22.58 0.41 21.26
CA TYR A 123 -22.16 0.15 19.88
C TYR A 123 -23.33 -0.42 19.09
N GLY A 124 -23.51 0.05 17.85
CA GLY A 124 -24.62 -0.38 17.01
C GLY A 124 -24.81 0.46 15.75
N GLU A 125 -25.97 0.29 15.12
CA GLU A 125 -26.34 1.07 13.93
C GLU A 125 -26.73 2.49 14.34
N VAL A 126 -26.27 3.48 13.57
CA VAL A 126 -26.53 4.90 13.86
C VAL A 126 -27.24 5.55 12.68
N ILE A 127 -28.32 6.27 12.96
CA ILE A 127 -29.07 7.04 11.96
C ILE A 127 -29.08 8.52 12.37
N PHE A 128 -28.81 9.37 11.40
CA PHE A 128 -28.75 10.81 11.58
C PHE A 128 -29.85 11.47 10.73
N PRO A 129 -31.14 11.43 11.13
CA PRO A 129 -32.21 12.05 10.35
C PRO A 129 -32.01 13.55 10.20
N GLU A 130 -31.55 14.22 11.26
CA GLU A 130 -31.30 15.67 11.29
C GLU A 130 -29.95 15.98 11.95
N TYR A 131 -29.55 17.26 11.90
CA TYR A 131 -28.31 17.69 12.52
C TYR A 131 -28.30 17.44 14.03
N TYR A 132 -29.37 17.75 14.76
CA TYR A 132 -29.43 17.64 16.23
C TYR A 132 -29.99 16.31 16.74
N ARG A 133 -30.82 15.62 15.94
CA ARG A 133 -31.55 14.42 16.36
C ARG A 133 -30.92 13.15 15.80
N TRP A 134 -30.34 12.31 16.65
CA TRP A 134 -29.59 11.09 16.28
C TRP A 134 -30.16 9.85 16.97
N TRP A 135 -30.19 8.73 16.26
CA TRP A 135 -30.64 7.44 16.76
C TRP A 135 -29.48 6.45 16.81
N LEU A 136 -29.35 5.72 17.91
CA LEU A 136 -28.39 4.62 18.08
C LEU A 136 -29.15 3.35 18.44
N LEU A 137 -29.10 2.37 17.54
CA LEU A 137 -29.71 1.06 17.70
C LEU A 137 -28.66 0.03 18.11
N THR A 138 -28.73 -0.41 19.37
CA THR A 138 -27.93 -1.53 19.88
C THR A 138 -28.71 -2.84 19.76
N THR A 139 -28.07 -3.98 20.00
CA THR A 139 -28.74 -5.29 19.97
C THR A 139 -29.88 -5.41 20.99
N THR A 140 -29.84 -4.63 22.09
CA THR A 140 -30.76 -4.73 23.22
C THR A 140 -31.62 -3.49 23.46
N ALA A 141 -31.29 -2.35 22.85
CA ALA A 141 -32.00 -1.09 23.13
C ALA A 141 -31.84 -0.06 22.00
N LEU A 142 -32.81 0.86 21.95
CA LEU A 142 -32.82 2.03 21.07
C LEU A 142 -32.58 3.31 21.88
N TYR A 143 -31.65 4.14 21.43
CA TYR A 143 -31.30 5.41 22.08
C TYR A 143 -31.52 6.60 21.15
N LEU A 144 -31.91 7.73 21.74
CA LEU A 144 -32.09 9.01 21.09
C LEU A 144 -31.15 10.05 21.72
N SER A 145 -30.51 10.85 20.87
CA SER A 145 -29.83 12.08 21.25
C SER A 145 -30.46 13.25 20.48
N GLU A 146 -30.66 14.37 21.15
CA GLU A 146 -31.20 15.61 20.56
C GLU A 146 -30.22 16.80 20.66
N ASP A 147 -28.98 16.51 21.06
CA ASP A 147 -27.96 17.49 21.41
C ASP A 147 -26.60 17.16 20.80
N LEU A 148 -26.58 16.62 19.57
CA LEU A 148 -25.34 16.28 18.84
C LEU A 148 -24.50 15.19 19.53
N GLY A 149 -25.17 14.23 20.16
CA GLY A 149 -24.56 13.07 20.81
C GLY A 149 -23.95 13.37 22.18
N GLU A 150 -24.21 14.54 22.77
CA GLU A 150 -23.71 14.90 24.10
C GLU A 150 -24.45 14.11 25.21
N SER A 151 -25.75 13.87 25.03
CA SER A 151 -26.56 13.01 25.90
C SER A 151 -27.40 12.02 25.10
N TRP A 152 -27.63 10.84 25.70
CA TRP A 152 -28.35 9.73 25.10
C TRP A 152 -29.41 9.20 26.05
N TYR A 153 -30.65 9.20 25.61
CA TYR A 153 -31.82 8.72 26.36
C TYR A 153 -32.28 7.39 25.75
N GLU A 154 -32.47 6.38 26.61
CA GLU A 154 -33.06 5.12 26.17
C GLU A 154 -34.55 5.34 25.88
N VAL A 155 -34.97 5.03 24.66
CA VAL A 155 -36.38 5.10 24.28
C VAL A 155 -37.05 3.83 24.80
N LYS A 156 -37.85 3.99 25.85
CA LYS A 156 -38.57 2.88 26.49
C LYS A 156 -39.51 2.24 25.48
N THR A 157 -39.10 1.08 25.01
CA THR A 157 -39.85 0.26 24.08
C THR A 157 -40.31 -0.98 24.83
N THR A 158 -41.46 -0.88 25.51
CA THR A 158 -41.99 -2.02 26.27
C THR A 158 -42.15 -3.24 25.34
N ASN A 159 -41.38 -4.30 25.61
CA ASN A 159 -41.34 -5.60 24.90
C ASN A 159 -40.52 -5.71 23.60
N PHE A 160 -39.52 -4.85 23.33
CA PHE A 160 -38.64 -5.03 22.16
C PHE A 160 -37.31 -5.68 22.57
N ASN A 161 -37.00 -6.85 22.01
CA ASN A 161 -35.69 -7.49 22.08
C ASN A 161 -35.24 -7.89 20.67
N ASN A 162 -33.94 -8.05 20.46
CA ASN A 162 -33.34 -8.49 19.18
C ASN A 162 -33.59 -7.51 18.03
N PHE A 163 -33.10 -6.29 18.17
CA PHE A 163 -33.15 -5.26 17.14
C PHE A 163 -32.24 -5.61 15.95
N ASN A 164 -32.73 -5.36 14.73
CA ASN A 164 -32.01 -5.69 13.50
C ASN A 164 -31.61 -4.46 12.68
N HIS A 165 -32.56 -3.55 12.44
CA HIS A 165 -32.32 -2.37 11.60
C HIS A 165 -33.32 -1.27 11.92
N ILE A 166 -32.89 -0.01 11.85
CA ILE A 166 -33.76 1.17 11.96
C ILE A 166 -33.63 2.06 10.73
N TYR A 167 -34.74 2.62 10.27
CA TYR A 167 -34.75 3.51 9.12
C TYR A 167 -35.73 4.66 9.32
N PHE A 168 -35.36 5.86 8.91
CA PHE A 168 -36.25 7.02 8.85
C PHE A 168 -36.30 7.50 7.40
N SER A 169 -37.51 7.61 6.84
CA SER A 169 -37.69 8.22 5.51
C SER A 169 -37.62 9.74 5.57
N ASP A 170 -38.06 10.29 6.70
CA ASP A 170 -38.01 11.71 7.04
C ASP A 170 -37.94 11.87 8.57
N ARG A 171 -38.05 13.11 9.07
CA ARG A 171 -37.94 13.41 10.50
C ARG A 171 -39.08 12.86 11.37
N MET A 172 -40.22 12.53 10.77
CA MET A 172 -41.43 12.06 11.45
C MET A 172 -41.66 10.56 11.27
N HIS A 173 -41.36 10.02 10.10
CA HIS A 173 -41.70 8.66 9.73
C HIS A 173 -40.50 7.73 9.81
N GLY A 174 -40.59 6.73 10.68
CA GLY A 174 -39.53 5.76 10.94
C GLY A 174 -40.06 4.35 11.08
N TRP A 175 -39.20 3.39 10.76
CA TRP A 175 -39.46 1.96 10.84
C TRP A 175 -38.34 1.27 11.59
N LEU A 176 -38.72 0.36 12.48
CA LEU A 176 -37.82 -0.41 13.32
C LEU A 176 -38.08 -1.89 13.11
N CYS A 177 -37.10 -2.60 12.59
CA CYS A 177 -37.16 -4.05 12.42
C CYS A 177 -36.52 -4.75 13.62
N ILE A 178 -37.24 -5.72 14.17
CA ILE A 178 -36.76 -6.65 15.20
C ILE A 178 -36.73 -8.08 14.62
N GLN A 179 -36.17 -9.03 15.38
CA GLN A 179 -36.06 -10.43 14.95
C GLN A 179 -37.42 -11.04 14.55
N GLY A 180 -37.44 -11.75 13.41
CA GLY A 180 -38.65 -12.31 12.80
C GLY A 180 -39.26 -11.39 11.73
N ASN A 181 -40.59 -11.38 11.66
CA ASN A 181 -41.37 -10.58 10.70
C ASN A 181 -41.94 -9.29 11.32
N ASN A 182 -41.59 -9.00 12.57
CA ASN A 182 -42.15 -7.88 13.31
C ASN A 182 -41.37 -6.61 13.01
N PHE A 183 -42.09 -5.56 12.67
CA PHE A 183 -41.52 -4.23 12.62
C PHE A 183 -42.52 -3.23 13.17
N PHE A 184 -41.99 -2.14 13.68
CA PHE A 184 -42.74 -1.05 14.26
C PHE A 184 -42.61 0.18 13.37
N ARG A 185 -43.61 1.04 13.42
CA ARG A 185 -43.63 2.31 12.70
C ARG A 185 -43.87 3.44 13.69
N THR A 186 -43.13 4.52 13.52
CA THR A 186 -43.39 5.82 14.13
C THR A 186 -43.85 6.81 13.06
N VAL A 187 -44.74 7.72 13.44
CA VAL A 187 -45.19 8.87 12.64
C VAL A 187 -44.96 10.19 13.38
N ASP A 188 -44.39 10.13 14.58
CA ASP A 188 -44.11 11.24 15.48
C ASP A 188 -42.61 11.41 15.74
N GLY A 189 -41.78 10.88 14.84
CA GLY A 189 -40.33 11.05 14.89
C GLY A 189 -39.67 10.19 15.96
N GLY A 190 -40.32 9.10 16.38
CA GLY A 190 -39.83 8.10 17.32
C GLY A 190 -40.33 8.27 18.76
N GLU A 191 -41.23 9.21 19.02
CA GLU A 191 -41.88 9.38 20.35
C GLU A 191 -42.76 8.19 20.70
N THR A 192 -43.51 7.66 19.73
CA THR A 192 -44.29 6.43 19.85
C THR A 192 -44.07 5.47 18.68
N TRP A 193 -44.20 4.18 18.96
CA TRP A 193 -43.99 3.09 18.01
C TRP A 193 -45.19 2.16 17.97
N SER A 194 -45.82 2.04 16.80
CA SER A 194 -46.97 1.17 16.56
C SER A 194 -46.52 -0.11 15.86
N TRP A 195 -46.97 -1.27 16.36
CA TRP A 195 -46.70 -2.55 15.71
C TRP A 195 -47.39 -2.62 14.35
N VAL A 196 -46.67 -3.11 13.35
CA VAL A 196 -47.24 -3.40 12.03
C VAL A 196 -47.37 -4.92 11.88
N PRO A 197 -48.60 -5.45 11.70
CA PRO A 197 -48.84 -6.88 11.58
C PRO A 197 -48.33 -7.40 10.23
N GLY A 198 -47.04 -7.74 10.16
CA GLY A 198 -46.42 -8.29 8.96
C GLY A 198 -46.75 -9.77 8.77
N ASN A 199 -47.33 -10.13 7.62
CA ASN A 199 -47.44 -11.52 7.18
C ASN A 199 -46.40 -11.81 6.09
N ASN A 200 -45.33 -12.53 6.42
CA ASN A 200 -44.29 -12.85 5.45
C ASN A 200 -43.75 -14.28 5.60
N LYS A 201 -43.33 -14.86 4.49
CA LYS A 201 -42.62 -16.13 4.39
C LYS A 201 -41.17 -16.04 4.90
N TYR A 202 -40.56 -14.86 4.91
CA TYR A 202 -39.13 -14.66 5.24
C TYR A 202 -38.94 -14.17 6.68
N THR A 203 -38.15 -14.90 7.47
CA THR A 203 -38.02 -14.70 8.94
C THR A 203 -36.95 -13.71 9.38
N TYR A 204 -36.23 -13.07 8.45
CA TYR A 204 -35.13 -12.17 8.77
C TYR A 204 -34.86 -11.14 7.68
N TYR A 205 -35.17 -9.87 7.95
CA TYR A 205 -34.75 -8.73 7.11
C TYR A 205 -33.40 -8.20 7.57
N ARG A 206 -32.44 -8.11 6.65
CA ARG A 206 -31.12 -7.53 6.88
C ARG A 206 -31.15 -5.99 6.85
N LYS A 207 -32.01 -5.42 6.00
CA LYS A 207 -32.10 -3.98 5.77
C LYS A 207 -33.51 -3.61 5.36
N ILE A 208 -34.03 -2.49 5.85
CA ILE A 208 -35.30 -1.91 5.41
C ILE A 208 -35.08 -0.47 4.92
N LEU A 209 -35.90 -0.05 3.97
CA LEU A 209 -35.90 1.29 3.41
C LEU A 209 -37.32 1.64 2.97
N PHE A 210 -37.83 2.79 3.36
CA PHE A 210 -39.17 3.27 2.96
C PHE A 210 -39.06 4.55 2.14
N LEU A 211 -39.84 4.61 1.06
CA LEU A 211 -39.93 5.79 0.18
C LEU A 211 -40.99 6.76 0.68
N ASN A 212 -42.05 6.21 1.27
CA ASN A 212 -43.13 6.93 1.93
C ASN A 212 -43.81 5.99 2.95
N GLU A 213 -44.93 6.43 3.55
CA GLU A 213 -45.65 5.66 4.57
C GLU A 213 -46.16 4.29 4.13
N LYS A 214 -46.32 4.07 2.81
CA LYS A 214 -46.91 2.88 2.21
C LYS A 214 -45.89 2.04 1.46
N THR A 215 -45.02 2.68 0.70
CA THR A 215 -44.09 2.02 -0.21
C THR A 215 -42.73 1.85 0.44
N GLY A 216 -42.28 0.60 0.53
CA GLY A 216 -40.98 0.27 1.12
C GLY A 216 -40.36 -0.99 0.55
N PHE A 217 -39.09 -1.19 0.88
CA PHE A 217 -38.24 -2.27 0.43
C PHE A 217 -37.53 -2.92 1.62
N ALA A 218 -37.35 -4.24 1.53
CA ALA A 218 -36.61 -5.01 2.51
C ALA A 218 -35.64 -5.98 1.81
N VAL A 219 -34.44 -6.13 2.35
CA VAL A 219 -33.47 -7.13 1.90
C VAL A 219 -33.57 -8.35 2.82
N ALA A 220 -33.84 -9.53 2.25
CA ALA A 220 -33.93 -10.78 2.96
C ALA A 220 -33.03 -11.87 2.34
N LYS A 221 -32.68 -12.88 3.13
CA LYS A 221 -32.04 -14.10 2.63
C LYS A 221 -33.12 -15.10 2.22
N LYS A 222 -33.16 -15.48 0.94
CA LYS A 222 -34.17 -16.39 0.37
C LYS A 222 -33.80 -17.85 0.56
N SER A 223 -32.52 -18.17 0.40
CA SER A 223 -31.92 -19.49 0.62
C SER A 223 -30.44 -19.32 0.97
N ASP A 224 -29.70 -20.42 1.19
CA ASP A 224 -28.25 -20.34 1.45
C ASP A 224 -27.42 -19.67 0.36
N ARG A 225 -27.97 -19.52 -0.85
CA ARG A 225 -27.25 -18.96 -2.00
C ARG A 225 -27.97 -17.79 -2.67
N GLU A 226 -29.09 -17.33 -2.12
CA GLU A 226 -29.92 -16.32 -2.77
C GLU A 226 -30.39 -15.24 -1.79
N TYR A 227 -30.35 -14.00 -2.27
CA TYR A 227 -30.88 -12.81 -1.64
C TYR A 227 -32.10 -12.34 -2.42
N VAL A 228 -33.08 -11.81 -1.71
CA VAL A 228 -34.31 -11.27 -2.29
C VAL A 228 -34.55 -9.86 -1.76
N ILE A 229 -34.97 -8.99 -2.66
CA ILE A 229 -35.54 -7.69 -2.33
C ILE A 229 -37.04 -7.84 -2.40
N LEU A 230 -37.67 -7.47 -1.30
CA LEU A 230 -39.11 -7.45 -1.14
C LEU A 230 -39.60 -6.02 -1.25
N LYS A 231 -40.78 -5.83 -1.81
CA LYS A 231 -41.49 -4.57 -1.90
C LYS A 231 -42.81 -4.67 -1.12
N THR A 232 -43.16 -3.60 -0.43
CA THR A 232 -44.47 -3.39 0.19
C THR A 232 -45.11 -2.13 -0.39
N GLU A 233 -46.44 -2.11 -0.43
CA GLU A 233 -47.26 -0.96 -0.86
C GLU A 233 -48.34 -0.62 0.19
N ASP A 234 -48.30 -1.26 1.35
CA ASP A 234 -49.26 -1.13 2.45
C ASP A 234 -48.58 -0.84 3.80
N GLY A 235 -47.38 -0.27 3.75
CA GLY A 235 -46.63 0.13 4.95
C GLY A 235 -45.94 -1.05 5.64
N GLY A 236 -45.74 -2.15 4.92
CA GLY A 236 -45.04 -3.37 5.34
C GLY A 236 -45.96 -4.49 5.83
N ILE A 237 -47.28 -4.32 5.77
CA ILE A 237 -48.25 -5.35 6.21
C ILE A 237 -48.09 -6.60 5.33
N THR A 238 -47.98 -6.40 4.01
CA THR A 238 -47.65 -7.45 3.05
C THR A 238 -46.39 -7.11 2.26
N TRP A 239 -45.66 -8.17 1.88
CA TRP A 239 -44.41 -8.07 1.14
C TRP A 239 -44.44 -9.01 -0.07
N LYS A 240 -44.05 -8.49 -1.24
CA LYS A 240 -43.93 -9.25 -2.49
C LYS A 240 -42.49 -9.27 -2.95
N GLU A 241 -42.06 -10.37 -3.57
CA GLU A 241 -40.72 -10.43 -4.18
C GLU A 241 -40.66 -9.47 -5.37
N SER A 242 -39.71 -8.55 -5.33
CA SER A 242 -39.42 -7.58 -6.39
C SER A 242 -38.21 -8.01 -7.20
N PHE A 243 -37.15 -8.50 -6.55
CA PHE A 243 -35.90 -8.89 -7.21
C PHE A 243 -35.20 -10.02 -6.46
N THR A 244 -34.63 -10.99 -7.18
CA THR A 244 -33.80 -12.07 -6.58
C THR A 244 -32.44 -12.10 -7.25
N THR A 245 -31.38 -12.27 -6.46
CA THR A 245 -30.01 -12.45 -6.97
C THR A 245 -29.22 -13.43 -6.12
N ARG A 246 -28.20 -14.04 -6.72
CA ARG A 246 -27.21 -14.87 -6.01
C ARG A 246 -26.08 -14.04 -5.37
N ASN A 247 -25.99 -12.77 -5.76
CA ASN A 247 -24.95 -11.88 -5.26
C ASN A 247 -25.39 -11.26 -3.93
N PHE A 248 -24.45 -11.13 -3.00
CA PHE A 248 -24.70 -10.38 -1.78
C PHE A 248 -25.09 -8.94 -2.10
N ILE A 249 -26.09 -8.39 -1.41
CA ILE A 249 -26.55 -7.02 -1.63
C ILE A 249 -25.84 -6.10 -0.63
N LEU A 250 -24.99 -5.21 -1.15
CA LEU A 250 -24.26 -4.23 -0.34
C LEU A 250 -25.15 -3.02 -0.02
N LYS A 251 -25.87 -2.49 -1.02
CA LYS A 251 -26.73 -1.33 -0.85
C LYS A 251 -27.99 -1.42 -1.70
N VAL A 252 -29.08 -0.93 -1.14
CA VAL A 252 -30.31 -0.57 -1.85
C VAL A 252 -30.56 0.90 -1.54
N THR A 253 -30.80 1.71 -2.56
CA THR A 253 -31.05 3.15 -2.40
C THR A 253 -32.04 3.62 -3.45
N PHE A 254 -32.83 4.62 -3.10
CA PHE A 254 -33.75 5.29 -4.01
C PHE A 254 -33.48 6.79 -3.96
N ILE A 255 -33.63 7.45 -5.10
CA ILE A 255 -33.52 8.92 -5.19
C ILE A 255 -34.89 9.59 -5.11
N ASP A 256 -35.93 8.86 -5.52
CA ASP A 256 -37.33 9.23 -5.45
C ASP A 256 -38.19 7.96 -5.44
N GLU A 257 -39.51 8.12 -5.54
CA GLU A 257 -40.45 6.99 -5.48
C GLU A 257 -40.33 5.99 -6.63
N LYS A 258 -39.71 6.37 -7.75
CA LYS A 258 -39.64 5.56 -8.98
C LYS A 258 -38.24 5.03 -9.25
N ILE A 259 -37.22 5.84 -9.00
CA ILE A 259 -35.85 5.56 -9.41
C ILE A 259 -35.03 5.03 -8.24
N GLY A 260 -34.51 3.82 -8.42
CA GLY A 260 -33.76 3.09 -7.40
C GLY A 260 -32.58 2.32 -7.95
N PHE A 261 -31.64 2.00 -7.07
CA PHE A 261 -30.40 1.31 -7.39
C PHE A 261 -30.09 0.22 -6.37
N ILE A 262 -29.56 -0.90 -6.85
CA ILE A 262 -29.01 -1.98 -6.02
C ILE A 262 -27.56 -2.19 -6.39
N LEU A 263 -26.69 -2.08 -5.41
CA LEU A 263 -25.28 -2.43 -5.53
C LEU A 263 -25.05 -3.83 -4.96
N PRO A 264 -24.81 -4.85 -5.80
CA PRO A 264 -24.35 -6.15 -5.35
C PRO A 264 -22.84 -6.13 -5.04
N GLU A 265 -22.36 -7.13 -4.28
CA GLU A 265 -20.92 -7.36 -4.06
C GLU A 265 -20.20 -7.82 -5.33
N TYR A 266 -20.94 -8.32 -6.32
CA TYR A 266 -20.37 -8.79 -7.58
C TYR A 266 -19.79 -7.64 -8.41
N TYR A 267 -18.59 -7.86 -8.91
CA TYR A 267 -17.86 -6.90 -9.72
C TYR A 267 -18.65 -6.51 -10.99
N TYR A 268 -18.56 -5.24 -11.37
CA TYR A 268 -19.02 -4.69 -12.66
C TYR A 268 -20.53 -4.53 -12.87
N GLN A 269 -21.37 -4.77 -11.85
CA GLN A 269 -22.83 -4.69 -11.99
C GLN A 269 -23.46 -3.73 -10.98
N LEU A 270 -24.48 -3.00 -11.45
CA LEU A 270 -25.39 -2.18 -10.66
C LEU A 270 -26.80 -2.42 -11.22
N TYR A 271 -27.79 -2.69 -10.38
CA TYR A 271 -29.16 -2.79 -10.87
C TYR A 271 -29.87 -1.44 -10.71
N HIS A 272 -30.74 -1.12 -11.67
CA HIS A 272 -31.48 0.14 -11.72
C HIS A 272 -32.96 -0.15 -11.99
N THR A 273 -33.83 0.55 -11.29
CA THR A 273 -35.27 0.58 -11.58
C THR A 273 -35.69 2.02 -11.87
N SER A 274 -36.70 2.17 -12.74
CA SER A 274 -37.37 3.45 -13.02
C SER A 274 -38.89 3.38 -12.82
N ASP A 275 -39.36 2.26 -12.26
CA ASP A 275 -40.77 1.92 -12.09
C ASP A 275 -41.07 1.43 -10.66
N CYS A 276 -40.35 1.97 -9.68
CA CYS A 276 -40.53 1.62 -8.26
C CYS A 276 -40.28 0.14 -7.97
N GLY A 277 -39.25 -0.44 -8.58
CA GLY A 277 -38.82 -1.81 -8.36
C GLY A 277 -39.77 -2.87 -8.92
N GLU A 278 -40.65 -2.53 -9.85
CA GLU A 278 -41.43 -3.53 -10.60
C GLU A 278 -40.51 -4.28 -11.58
N THR A 279 -39.59 -3.56 -12.23
CA THR A 279 -38.53 -4.12 -13.07
C THR A 279 -37.16 -3.56 -12.71
N TRP A 280 -36.12 -4.36 -12.98
CA TRP A 280 -34.74 -4.04 -12.67
C TRP A 280 -33.83 -4.30 -13.87
N ASP A 281 -33.29 -3.23 -14.43
CA ASP A 281 -32.26 -3.25 -15.46
C ASP A 281 -30.89 -3.51 -14.87
N THR A 282 -30.02 -4.20 -15.61
CA THR A 282 -28.61 -4.36 -15.22
C THR A 282 -27.74 -3.34 -15.93
N LEU A 283 -27.23 -2.37 -15.18
CA LEU A 283 -26.20 -1.45 -15.61
C LEU A 283 -24.81 -2.04 -15.34
N ARG A 284 -23.83 -1.63 -16.14
CA ARG A 284 -22.45 -2.10 -16.02
C ARG A 284 -21.48 -0.94 -15.84
N TYR A 285 -20.43 -1.19 -15.07
CA TYR A 285 -19.30 -0.27 -14.93
C TYR A 285 -18.00 -1.03 -15.13
N ASN A 286 -16.96 -0.34 -15.60
CA ASN A 286 -15.66 -0.94 -15.87
C ASN A 286 -14.66 -0.62 -14.74
N TYR A 287 -14.78 -1.33 -13.62
CA TYR A 287 -13.84 -1.22 -12.51
C TYR A 287 -13.65 -2.54 -11.76
N TYR A 288 -12.40 -2.95 -11.62
CA TYR A 288 -12.00 -4.29 -11.17
C TYR A 288 -11.86 -4.42 -9.64
N GLY A 289 -11.77 -3.31 -8.90
CA GLY A 289 -11.63 -3.35 -7.44
C GLY A 289 -12.93 -3.68 -6.70
N GLY A 290 -14.07 -3.63 -7.37
CA GLY A 290 -15.39 -3.76 -6.72
C GLY A 290 -15.77 -2.48 -5.99
N MET A 291 -17.05 -2.14 -6.07
CA MET A 291 -17.62 -0.96 -5.41
C MET A 291 -18.21 -1.36 -4.06
N THR A 292 -18.11 -0.48 -3.09
CA THR A 292 -18.60 -0.66 -1.71
C THR A 292 -19.83 0.21 -1.46
N ASP A 293 -19.91 1.38 -2.10
CA ASP A 293 -21.01 2.31 -1.93
C ASP A 293 -21.36 3.05 -3.22
N VAL A 294 -22.62 3.47 -3.32
CA VAL A 294 -23.19 4.27 -4.40
C VAL A 294 -24.07 5.37 -3.84
N PHE A 295 -23.92 6.60 -4.35
CA PHE A 295 -24.73 7.74 -3.98
C PHE A 295 -25.14 8.53 -5.22
N PHE A 296 -26.43 8.79 -5.36
CA PHE A 296 -26.97 9.66 -6.40
C PHE A 296 -27.60 10.88 -5.75
N ILE A 297 -27.25 12.08 -6.23
CA ILE A 297 -27.87 13.33 -5.78
C ILE A 297 -29.14 13.67 -6.59
N ASN A 298 -29.28 13.07 -7.78
CA ASN A 298 -30.45 13.13 -8.64
C ASN A 298 -30.45 11.94 -9.63
N ASP A 299 -31.40 11.89 -10.55
CA ASP A 299 -31.62 10.83 -11.55
C ASP A 299 -30.49 10.65 -12.57
N LYS A 300 -29.56 11.60 -12.64
CA LYS A 300 -28.47 11.61 -13.61
C LYS A 300 -27.10 11.50 -12.96
N THR A 301 -26.90 12.19 -11.85
CA THR A 301 -25.58 12.43 -11.27
C THR A 301 -25.38 11.59 -10.02
N GLY A 302 -24.33 10.77 -10.04
CA GLY A 302 -23.98 9.91 -8.92
C GLY A 302 -22.52 9.54 -8.89
N TRP A 303 -22.09 9.01 -7.75
CA TRP A 303 -20.74 8.57 -7.46
C TRP A 303 -20.76 7.17 -6.87
N MET A 304 -19.78 6.36 -7.24
CA MET A 304 -19.46 5.10 -6.55
C MET A 304 -18.05 5.15 -6.02
N VAL A 305 -17.84 4.50 -4.88
CA VAL A 305 -16.52 4.32 -4.30
C VAL A 305 -16.27 2.86 -3.98
N GLY A 306 -15.00 2.46 -3.90
CA GLY A 306 -14.66 1.05 -3.74
C GLY A 306 -13.23 0.75 -3.32
N ARG A 307 -12.85 -0.52 -3.50
CA ARG A 307 -11.49 -0.99 -3.15
C ARG A 307 -10.44 -0.33 -4.04
N TYR A 308 -9.18 -0.35 -3.60
CA TYR A 308 -8.04 0.29 -4.29
C TYR A 308 -8.23 1.80 -4.53
N GLY A 309 -8.95 2.48 -3.65
CA GLY A 309 -9.21 3.92 -3.77
C GLY A 309 -10.15 4.31 -4.92
N GLY A 310 -10.80 3.35 -5.58
CA GLY A 310 -11.60 3.62 -6.77
C GLY A 310 -12.73 4.61 -6.51
N VAL A 311 -12.84 5.61 -7.38
CA VAL A 311 -13.96 6.55 -7.43
C VAL A 311 -14.49 6.62 -8.85
N LEU A 312 -15.78 6.35 -9.03
CA LEU A 312 -16.48 6.47 -10.30
C LEU A 312 -17.52 7.59 -10.21
N LYS A 313 -17.73 8.31 -11.31
CA LYS A 313 -18.79 9.32 -11.46
C LYS A 313 -19.62 9.03 -12.70
N THR A 314 -20.93 9.21 -12.59
CA THR A 314 -21.87 9.22 -13.70
C THR A 314 -22.61 10.55 -13.77
N THR A 315 -23.05 10.91 -14.97
CA THR A 315 -23.93 12.07 -15.25
C THR A 315 -25.11 11.69 -16.15
N ASP A 316 -25.35 10.38 -16.33
CA ASP A 316 -26.39 9.84 -17.21
C ASP A 316 -27.22 8.71 -16.54
N GLY A 317 -27.29 8.72 -15.20
CA GLY A 317 -28.08 7.79 -14.41
C GLY A 317 -27.42 6.42 -14.24
N GLY A 318 -26.09 6.37 -14.34
CA GLY A 318 -25.32 5.13 -14.19
C GLY A 318 -25.20 4.28 -15.46
N ARG A 319 -25.65 4.81 -16.61
CA ARG A 319 -25.48 4.14 -17.91
C ARG A 319 -24.01 4.11 -18.32
N ASN A 320 -23.27 5.19 -18.03
CA ASN A 320 -21.82 5.27 -18.16
C ASN A 320 -21.18 5.76 -16.85
N TRP A 321 -20.07 5.12 -16.49
CA TRP A 321 -19.29 5.43 -15.30
C TRP A 321 -17.85 5.79 -15.65
N ASN A 322 -17.43 6.98 -15.26
CA ASN A 322 -16.10 7.51 -15.51
C ASN A 322 -15.23 7.37 -14.25
N LEU A 323 -14.06 6.75 -14.38
CA LEU A 323 -13.07 6.63 -13.31
C LEU A 323 -12.40 7.98 -13.03
N LYS A 324 -12.38 8.38 -11.76
CA LYS A 324 -11.86 9.68 -11.29
C LYS A 324 -10.56 9.57 -10.49
N THR A 325 -10.14 8.36 -10.19
CA THR A 325 -8.80 8.08 -9.65
C THR A 325 -7.84 7.70 -10.75
N ASP A 326 -6.61 8.20 -10.66
CA ASP A 326 -5.56 7.97 -11.64
C ASP A 326 -4.79 6.68 -11.32
N PHE A 327 -5.05 5.65 -12.11
CA PHE A 327 -4.27 4.41 -12.14
C PHE A 327 -3.17 4.52 -13.20
N LYS A 328 -2.14 5.32 -12.92
CA LYS A 328 -0.94 5.52 -13.74
C LYS A 328 -0.46 4.26 -14.45
N ILE A 329 -0.22 3.18 -13.69
CA ILE A 329 0.29 1.91 -14.25
C ILE A 329 -0.84 0.95 -14.70
N GLY A 330 -2.10 1.30 -14.42
CA GLY A 330 -3.30 0.56 -14.76
C GLY A 330 -3.72 -0.46 -13.69
N PRO A 331 -4.76 -1.26 -13.98
CA PRO A 331 -5.10 -2.43 -13.19
C PRO A 331 -4.05 -3.53 -13.36
N GLY A 332 -3.83 -4.32 -12.31
CA GLY A 332 -3.04 -5.54 -12.43
C GLY A 332 -2.58 -6.07 -11.08
N CYS A 333 -2.18 -7.34 -11.06
CA CYS A 333 -1.28 -7.85 -10.04
C CYS A 333 0.14 -7.68 -10.58
N TYR A 334 0.96 -6.95 -9.84
CA TYR A 334 2.35 -6.72 -10.16
C TYR A 334 3.23 -7.55 -9.24
N HIS A 335 4.37 -8.00 -9.75
CA HIS A 335 5.17 -9.04 -9.09
C HIS A 335 6.61 -8.62 -8.80
N THR A 336 7.17 -7.70 -9.57
CA THR A 336 8.52 -7.17 -9.33
C THR A 336 8.57 -5.68 -9.64
N LEU A 337 9.43 -5.00 -8.91
CA LEU A 337 9.77 -3.60 -9.11
C LEU A 337 11.28 -3.42 -9.08
N PHE A 338 11.80 -2.61 -9.98
CA PHE A 338 13.20 -2.25 -10.06
C PHE A 338 13.30 -0.80 -10.51
N PHE A 339 14.04 0.03 -9.81
CA PHE A 339 14.27 1.40 -10.20
C PHE A 339 15.75 1.63 -10.43
N SER A 340 16.10 2.17 -11.60
CA SER A 340 17.49 2.56 -11.86
C SER A 340 17.84 3.83 -11.10
N ASP A 341 16.87 4.74 -10.98
CA ASP A 341 16.99 6.02 -10.29
C ASP A 341 15.64 6.44 -9.68
N ARG A 342 15.61 7.61 -9.01
CA ARG A 342 14.42 8.12 -8.31
C ARG A 342 13.20 8.39 -9.19
N ASN A 343 13.35 8.41 -10.51
CA ASN A 343 12.36 8.79 -11.51
C ASN A 343 12.09 7.68 -12.54
N ASN A 344 13.04 6.76 -12.76
CA ASN A 344 12.97 5.77 -13.83
C ASN A 344 13.09 4.34 -13.28
N GLY A 345 12.20 3.46 -13.76
CA GLY A 345 12.15 2.06 -13.31
C GLY A 345 11.30 1.17 -14.19
N TRP A 346 11.22 -0.09 -13.79
CA TRP A 346 10.55 -1.18 -14.45
C TRP A 346 9.69 -1.96 -13.45
N ILE A 347 8.50 -2.35 -13.90
CA ILE A 347 7.56 -3.18 -13.13
C ILE A 347 7.11 -4.33 -14.02
N THR A 348 6.96 -5.51 -13.43
CA THR A 348 6.37 -6.66 -14.11
C THR A 348 4.99 -6.97 -13.55
N GLY A 349 4.11 -7.50 -14.39
CA GLY A 349 2.78 -7.97 -13.98
C GLY A 349 2.26 -9.05 -14.91
N ASN A 350 0.95 -9.29 -14.82
CA ASN A 350 0.28 -10.26 -15.66
C ASN A 350 0.37 -9.88 -17.16
N LYS A 351 1.20 -10.62 -17.91
CA LYS A 351 1.43 -10.43 -19.35
C LYS A 351 1.88 -9.02 -19.74
N VAL A 352 2.57 -8.32 -18.85
CA VAL A 352 3.02 -6.95 -19.09
C VAL A 352 4.33 -6.64 -18.38
N ILE A 353 5.19 -5.89 -19.06
CA ILE A 353 6.31 -5.15 -18.47
C ILE A 353 6.01 -3.66 -18.64
N ILE A 354 6.14 -2.90 -17.57
CA ILE A 354 5.84 -1.47 -17.53
C ILE A 354 7.13 -0.71 -17.27
N ASN A 355 7.46 0.21 -18.16
CA ASN A 355 8.51 1.19 -17.94
C ASN A 355 7.90 2.47 -17.37
N ILE A 356 8.41 2.87 -16.21
CA ILE A 356 8.11 4.13 -15.55
C ILE A 356 9.25 5.08 -15.88
N LYS A 357 8.91 6.26 -16.44
CA LYS A 357 9.85 7.36 -16.61
C LYS A 357 9.33 8.63 -15.96
N ASN A 358 10.26 9.53 -15.65
CA ASN A 358 9.97 10.88 -15.16
C ASN A 358 9.01 10.87 -13.97
N ASP A 359 9.21 9.93 -13.04
CA ASP A 359 8.40 9.75 -11.83
C ASP A 359 6.92 9.41 -12.10
N GLY A 360 6.71 8.53 -13.09
CA GLY A 360 5.39 8.08 -13.49
C GLY A 360 4.59 9.13 -14.24
N LYS A 361 5.25 10.14 -14.81
CA LYS A 361 4.64 11.06 -15.78
C LYS A 361 4.54 10.42 -17.16
N ASP A 362 5.52 9.59 -17.51
CA ASP A 362 5.52 8.84 -18.76
C ASP A 362 5.58 7.34 -18.45
N ILE A 363 4.61 6.59 -18.99
CA ILE A 363 4.46 5.16 -18.73
C ILE A 363 4.33 4.43 -20.06
N VAL A 364 5.25 3.50 -20.31
CA VAL A 364 5.26 2.67 -21.52
C VAL A 364 4.99 1.22 -21.12
N LYS A 365 3.99 0.59 -21.74
CA LYS A 365 3.58 -0.79 -21.45
C LYS A 365 3.95 -1.72 -22.60
N PHE A 366 4.73 -2.74 -22.32
CA PHE A 366 5.12 -3.80 -23.24
C PHE A 366 4.28 -5.03 -22.93
N LYS A 367 3.45 -5.47 -23.89
CA LYS A 367 2.69 -6.72 -23.74
C LYS A 367 3.62 -7.91 -23.88
N CYS A 368 3.40 -8.92 -23.03
CA CYS A 368 4.12 -10.18 -23.05
C CYS A 368 3.15 -11.31 -23.37
N SER A 369 3.65 -12.39 -23.98
CA SER A 369 2.86 -13.62 -24.17
C SER A 369 2.56 -14.32 -22.83
N GLU A 370 3.49 -14.21 -21.88
CA GLU A 370 3.50 -14.90 -20.60
C GLU A 370 3.50 -13.92 -19.41
N THR A 371 3.00 -14.37 -18.27
CA THR A 371 3.13 -13.64 -16.99
C THR A 371 4.54 -13.84 -16.43
N ILE A 372 5.15 -12.75 -15.95
CA ILE A 372 6.47 -12.76 -15.30
C ILE A 372 6.24 -12.59 -13.80
N TRP A 373 6.43 -13.67 -13.04
CA TRP A 373 6.25 -13.69 -11.58
C TRP A 373 7.42 -13.11 -10.82
N GLU A 374 8.61 -13.16 -11.38
CA GLU A 374 9.79 -12.56 -10.77
C GLU A 374 10.78 -12.18 -11.83
N LEU A 375 11.47 -11.07 -11.62
CA LEU A 375 12.49 -10.56 -12.53
C LEU A 375 13.72 -10.13 -11.73
N LYS A 376 14.82 -10.88 -11.82
CA LYS A 376 16.10 -10.58 -11.17
C LYS A 376 17.01 -9.84 -12.16
N PHE A 377 17.31 -8.57 -11.85
CA PHE A 377 18.16 -7.72 -12.68
C PHE A 377 19.65 -8.03 -12.44
N ILE A 378 20.39 -8.22 -13.53
CA ILE A 378 21.87 -8.29 -13.53
C ILE A 378 22.45 -6.89 -13.56
N ASN A 379 21.84 -6.04 -14.39
CA ASN A 379 22.16 -4.63 -14.51
C ASN A 379 20.94 -3.88 -15.09
N LYS A 380 21.06 -2.57 -15.30
CA LYS A 380 19.95 -1.74 -15.81
C LYS A 380 19.40 -2.15 -17.19
N ASN A 381 20.13 -2.95 -17.96
CA ASN A 381 19.80 -3.34 -19.33
C ASN A 381 19.45 -4.83 -19.47
N LEU A 382 19.73 -5.66 -18.46
CA LEU A 382 19.55 -7.11 -18.53
C LEU A 382 18.96 -7.66 -17.24
N ALA A 383 17.92 -8.47 -17.38
CA ALA A 383 17.37 -9.27 -16.29
C ALA A 383 17.01 -10.67 -16.78
N TYR A 384 16.91 -11.60 -15.83
CA TYR A 384 16.29 -12.90 -16.03
C TYR A 384 14.99 -12.96 -15.25
N GLY A 385 13.97 -13.60 -15.80
CA GLY A 385 12.65 -13.68 -15.20
C GLY A 385 12.10 -15.10 -15.19
N ARG A 386 11.19 -15.41 -14.26
CA ARG A 386 10.47 -16.69 -14.25
C ARG A 386 8.98 -16.53 -14.50
N THR A 387 8.39 -17.54 -15.11
CA THR A 387 6.94 -17.64 -15.36
C THR A 387 6.26 -18.64 -14.41
N PRO A 388 4.93 -18.60 -14.27
CA PRO A 388 4.18 -19.62 -13.52
C PRO A 388 4.44 -21.06 -13.97
N GLY A 389 4.74 -21.25 -15.25
CA GLY A 389 4.98 -22.56 -15.87
C GLY A 389 6.40 -23.07 -15.71
N SER A 390 7.18 -22.58 -14.74
CA SER A 390 8.59 -22.97 -14.52
C SER A 390 9.52 -22.69 -15.71
N LYS A 391 9.23 -21.68 -16.54
CA LYS A 391 10.16 -21.20 -17.58
C LYS A 391 11.04 -20.08 -17.05
N ILE A 392 12.26 -19.99 -17.57
CA ILE A 392 13.13 -18.82 -17.43
C ILE A 392 13.13 -18.02 -18.74
N LEU A 393 13.08 -16.71 -18.61
CA LEU A 393 13.12 -15.72 -19.68
C LEU A 393 14.37 -14.86 -19.51
N LYS A 394 15.09 -14.60 -20.60
CA LYS A 394 16.11 -13.54 -20.65
C LYS A 394 15.45 -12.28 -21.20
N VAL A 395 15.57 -11.18 -20.46
CA VAL A 395 14.88 -9.92 -20.74
C VAL A 395 15.91 -8.81 -20.93
N ASN A 396 16.01 -8.30 -22.15
CA ASN A 396 16.89 -7.21 -22.51
C ASN A 396 16.08 -5.90 -22.61
N PHE A 397 16.52 -4.90 -21.86
CA PHE A 397 15.94 -3.56 -21.86
C PHE A 397 16.77 -2.65 -22.76
N THR A 398 16.12 -2.07 -23.77
CA THR A 398 16.73 -1.16 -24.73
C THR A 398 15.97 0.17 -24.73
N GLU A 399 16.55 1.21 -25.33
CA GLU A 399 15.86 2.50 -25.50
C GLU A 399 14.56 2.36 -26.32
N ASN A 400 14.53 1.42 -27.26
CA ASN A 400 13.43 1.18 -28.19
C ASN A 400 12.40 0.13 -27.70
N GLY A 401 12.64 -0.50 -26.55
CA GLY A 401 11.69 -1.44 -25.96
C GLY A 401 12.34 -2.62 -25.23
N VAL A 402 11.55 -3.68 -25.04
CA VAL A 402 11.93 -4.88 -24.29
C VAL A 402 11.98 -6.07 -25.23
N ASN A 403 13.12 -6.76 -25.27
CA ASN A 403 13.28 -8.03 -25.99
C ASN A 403 13.29 -9.19 -24.99
N ILE A 404 12.43 -10.18 -25.21
CA ILE A 404 12.24 -11.33 -24.32
C ILE A 404 12.53 -12.60 -25.12
N THR A 405 13.45 -13.42 -24.62
CA THR A 405 13.80 -14.71 -25.21
C THR A 405 13.70 -15.80 -24.16
N ASP A 406 13.17 -16.96 -24.55
CA ASP A 406 13.12 -18.14 -23.68
C ASP A 406 14.54 -18.67 -23.44
N VAL A 407 14.84 -19.01 -22.19
CA VAL A 407 16.06 -19.73 -21.81
C VAL A 407 15.79 -21.22 -21.93
N LYS A 408 16.66 -21.94 -22.66
CA LYS A 408 16.48 -23.37 -22.88
C LYS A 408 16.83 -24.14 -21.61
N LEU A 409 15.81 -24.72 -21.01
CA LEU A 409 15.90 -25.49 -19.79
C LEU A 409 16.15 -26.98 -20.09
N PRO A 410 16.89 -27.72 -19.24
CA PRO A 410 17.03 -29.18 -19.34
C PRO A 410 15.70 -29.93 -19.54
N GLU A 411 15.74 -31.04 -20.28
CA GLU A 411 14.57 -31.92 -20.42
C GLU A 411 14.15 -32.50 -19.06
N HIS A 412 12.83 -32.62 -18.83
CA HIS A 412 12.25 -33.12 -17.58
C HIS A 412 12.59 -32.33 -16.31
N ILE A 413 12.51 -30.99 -16.38
CA ILE A 413 12.91 -30.12 -15.25
C ILE A 413 12.10 -30.25 -13.95
N GLY A 414 10.86 -30.74 -14.00
CA GLY A 414 9.97 -30.71 -12.83
C GLY A 414 9.55 -29.28 -12.46
N ILE A 415 9.32 -29.00 -11.18
CA ILE A 415 8.97 -27.65 -10.71
C ILE A 415 10.27 -26.87 -10.43
N LEU A 416 10.40 -25.69 -11.01
CA LEU A 416 11.47 -24.72 -10.71
C LEU A 416 11.09 -23.90 -9.47
N TYR A 417 11.94 -23.88 -8.44
CA TYR A 417 11.67 -23.10 -7.23
C TYR A 417 12.35 -21.75 -7.24
N ASP A 418 13.62 -21.68 -7.60
CA ASP A 418 14.35 -20.42 -7.68
C ASP A 418 15.53 -20.53 -8.68
N TYR A 419 16.04 -19.37 -9.08
CA TYR A 419 17.15 -19.21 -10.00
C TYR A 419 17.97 -17.99 -9.62
N TYR A 420 19.25 -17.99 -9.99
CA TYR A 420 20.11 -16.84 -9.76
C TYR A 420 21.17 -16.74 -10.85
N PHE A 421 21.36 -15.56 -11.42
CA PHE A 421 22.42 -15.26 -12.36
C PHE A 421 23.30 -14.17 -11.74
N VAL A 422 24.61 -14.39 -11.69
CA VAL A 422 25.58 -13.40 -11.16
C VAL A 422 26.02 -12.42 -12.23
N ASP A 423 25.99 -12.86 -13.49
CA ASP A 423 26.31 -12.06 -14.66
C ASP A 423 25.44 -12.52 -15.85
N GLU A 424 25.79 -12.10 -17.08
CA GLU A 424 25.03 -12.42 -18.28
C GLU A 424 25.17 -13.87 -18.79
N ASN A 425 26.15 -14.60 -18.28
CA ASN A 425 26.57 -15.94 -18.70
C ASN A 425 26.42 -16.97 -17.57
N THR A 426 26.75 -16.60 -16.34
CA THR A 426 26.88 -17.52 -15.22
C THR A 426 25.63 -17.51 -14.34
N GLY A 427 25.03 -18.68 -14.13
CA GLY A 427 23.83 -18.79 -13.30
C GLY A 427 23.49 -20.21 -12.84
N TRP A 428 22.61 -20.29 -11.85
CA TRP A 428 22.14 -21.52 -11.23
C TRP A 428 20.61 -21.57 -11.18
N LEU A 429 20.08 -22.78 -11.12
CA LEU A 429 18.67 -23.03 -10.82
C LEU A 429 18.53 -24.19 -9.84
N VAL A 430 17.48 -24.12 -9.04
CA VAL A 430 17.08 -25.17 -8.08
C VAL A 430 15.66 -25.63 -8.37
N LYS A 431 15.47 -26.95 -8.31
CA LYS A 431 14.20 -27.59 -8.67
C LYS A 431 13.71 -28.56 -7.59
N ASP A 432 12.53 -29.10 -7.84
CA ASP A 432 11.91 -30.13 -7.00
C ASP A 432 12.84 -31.33 -6.83
N TRP A 433 12.88 -31.85 -5.59
CA TRP A 433 13.76 -32.92 -5.13
C TRP A 433 15.24 -32.54 -4.97
N GLY A 434 15.57 -31.24 -4.98
CA GLY A 434 16.85 -30.72 -4.53
C GLY A 434 17.98 -30.76 -5.56
N ASP A 435 17.65 -31.01 -6.82
CA ASP A 435 18.63 -30.92 -7.90
C ASP A 435 19.05 -29.46 -8.16
N ILE A 436 20.34 -29.27 -8.44
CA ILE A 436 20.98 -28.00 -8.73
C ILE A 436 21.63 -28.09 -10.12
N PHE A 437 21.34 -27.10 -10.96
CA PHE A 437 21.96 -26.96 -12.27
C PHE A 437 22.68 -25.63 -12.38
N HIS A 438 23.75 -25.63 -13.17
CA HIS A 438 24.61 -24.47 -13.42
C HIS A 438 24.79 -24.27 -14.93
N THR A 439 24.91 -23.02 -15.33
CA THR A 439 25.20 -22.58 -16.70
C THR A 439 26.32 -21.55 -16.67
N THR A 440 27.15 -21.55 -17.72
CA THR A 440 28.22 -20.55 -17.96
C THR A 440 28.08 -19.90 -19.34
N ASP A 441 26.96 -20.10 -20.03
CA ASP A 441 26.68 -19.62 -21.38
C ASP A 441 25.34 -18.87 -21.49
N GLY A 442 24.84 -18.37 -20.35
CA GLY A 442 23.63 -17.57 -20.25
C GLY A 442 22.35 -18.40 -20.30
N GLY A 443 22.46 -19.71 -20.04
CA GLY A 443 21.37 -20.68 -20.04
C GLY A 443 21.09 -21.30 -21.41
N LEU A 444 22.06 -21.31 -22.33
CA LEU A 444 21.98 -22.08 -23.56
C LEU A 444 22.18 -23.57 -23.28
N THR A 445 23.08 -23.90 -22.35
CA THR A 445 23.30 -25.24 -21.81
C THR A 445 23.33 -25.20 -20.29
N TRP A 446 22.98 -26.34 -19.67
CA TRP A 446 22.89 -26.50 -18.22
C TRP A 446 23.50 -27.83 -17.82
N VAL A 447 24.34 -27.80 -16.79
CA VAL A 447 25.00 -28.99 -16.22
C VAL A 447 24.45 -29.21 -14.82
N LYS A 448 23.98 -30.44 -14.53
CA LYS A 448 23.59 -30.82 -13.17
C LYS A 448 24.85 -30.95 -12.31
N GLN A 449 24.95 -30.16 -11.25
CA GLN A 449 26.11 -30.19 -10.34
C GLN A 449 25.89 -31.12 -9.15
N ALA A 450 24.70 -31.08 -8.53
CA ALA A 450 24.42 -31.81 -7.30
C ALA A 450 22.93 -32.12 -7.13
N THR A 451 22.64 -33.00 -6.17
CA THR A 451 21.31 -33.24 -5.61
C THR A 451 21.41 -33.14 -4.09
N LEU A 452 20.78 -32.13 -3.52
CA LEU A 452 20.68 -31.94 -2.07
C LEU A 452 19.40 -32.57 -1.53
N GLU A 453 19.36 -32.80 -0.22
CA GLU A 453 18.21 -33.42 0.42
C GLU A 453 17.04 -32.43 0.58
N GLY A 454 15.85 -32.86 0.15
CA GLY A 454 14.60 -32.14 0.40
C GLY A 454 14.28 -31.07 -0.65
N ARG A 455 13.28 -30.24 -0.32
CA ARG A 455 12.81 -29.16 -1.19
C ARG A 455 13.63 -27.90 -0.96
N LEU A 456 14.35 -27.46 -1.99
CA LEU A 456 15.04 -26.17 -2.02
C LEU A 456 14.05 -25.05 -2.33
N THR A 457 14.21 -23.90 -1.70
CA THR A 457 13.24 -22.78 -1.74
C THR A 457 13.86 -21.47 -2.21
N GLY A 458 15.17 -21.27 -2.02
CA GLY A 458 15.85 -20.04 -2.47
C GLY A 458 17.32 -20.29 -2.79
N ILE A 459 17.87 -19.48 -3.70
CA ILE A 459 19.27 -19.52 -4.13
C ILE A 459 19.82 -18.10 -4.31
N PHE A 460 21.04 -17.88 -3.82
CA PHE A 460 21.71 -16.58 -3.90
C PHE A 460 23.22 -16.74 -4.08
N PHE A 461 23.80 -16.03 -5.04
CA PHE A 461 25.25 -15.97 -5.25
C PHE A 461 25.75 -14.53 -5.20
N VAL A 462 26.89 -14.29 -4.54
CA VAL A 462 27.55 -12.97 -4.52
C VAL A 462 28.59 -12.81 -5.63
N ASP A 463 29.11 -13.94 -6.12
CA ASP A 463 29.98 -14.04 -7.29
C ASP A 463 29.93 -15.46 -7.87
N GLU A 464 30.74 -15.74 -8.88
CA GLU A 464 30.75 -17.02 -9.59
C GLU A 464 31.10 -18.24 -8.72
N ASN A 465 31.73 -18.03 -7.56
CA ASN A 465 32.24 -19.11 -6.70
C ASN A 465 31.45 -19.25 -5.40
N THR A 466 30.93 -18.15 -4.84
CA THR A 466 30.38 -18.12 -3.48
C THR A 466 28.88 -17.95 -3.52
N GLY A 467 28.17 -18.95 -2.99
CA GLY A 467 26.71 -18.96 -2.98
C GLY A 467 26.09 -19.72 -1.82
N TRP A 468 24.80 -19.50 -1.63
CA TRP A 468 23.96 -20.11 -0.60
C TRP A 468 22.65 -20.60 -1.19
N ILE A 469 22.19 -21.71 -0.64
CA ILE A 469 20.88 -22.27 -0.94
C ILE A 469 20.13 -22.45 0.36
N THR A 470 18.84 -22.12 0.34
CA THR A 470 17.91 -22.45 1.39
C THR A 470 16.96 -23.55 0.92
N GLY A 471 16.60 -24.43 1.83
CA GLY A 471 15.55 -25.41 1.64
C GLY A 471 14.72 -25.54 2.91
N LYS A 472 13.65 -26.34 2.84
CA LYS A 472 12.81 -26.62 4.01
C LYS A 472 13.68 -27.21 5.12
N TYR A 473 13.93 -26.42 6.16
CA TYR A 473 14.77 -26.73 7.34
C TYR A 473 16.30 -26.69 7.16
N LYS A 474 16.84 -26.41 5.96
CA LYS A 474 18.29 -26.50 5.69
C LYS A 474 18.85 -25.26 5.01
N ILE A 475 20.12 -24.98 5.30
CA ILE A 475 20.92 -23.94 4.64
C ILE A 475 22.20 -24.60 4.15
N TYR A 476 22.56 -24.35 2.90
CA TYR A 476 23.77 -24.85 2.27
C TYR A 476 24.61 -23.68 1.77
N LYS A 477 25.93 -23.86 1.78
CA LYS A 477 26.90 -22.92 1.22
C LYS A 477 27.86 -23.63 0.26
N THR A 478 28.22 -22.95 -0.82
CA THR A 478 29.35 -23.30 -1.69
C THR A 478 30.39 -22.18 -1.70
N ASP A 479 31.66 -22.54 -1.87
CA ASP A 479 32.79 -21.63 -2.12
C ASP A 479 33.50 -21.97 -3.47
N ASP A 480 32.93 -22.87 -4.27
CA ASP A 480 33.48 -23.42 -5.52
C ASP A 480 32.44 -23.44 -6.67
N GLY A 481 31.46 -22.54 -6.64
CA GLY A 481 30.49 -22.38 -7.73
C GLY A 481 29.45 -23.50 -7.80
N GLY A 482 29.26 -24.24 -6.71
CA GLY A 482 28.26 -25.29 -6.58
C GLY A 482 28.77 -26.71 -6.87
N GLU A 483 30.08 -26.90 -7.05
CA GLU A 483 30.70 -28.23 -7.15
C GLU A 483 30.59 -29.00 -5.83
N THR A 484 30.79 -28.31 -4.70
CA THR A 484 30.54 -28.85 -3.36
C THR A 484 29.65 -27.94 -2.52
N TRP A 485 28.84 -28.55 -1.67
CA TRP A 485 27.90 -27.88 -0.77
C TRP A 485 28.11 -28.33 0.66
N THR A 486 28.34 -27.37 1.54
CA THR A 486 28.43 -27.59 2.99
C THR A 486 27.10 -27.21 3.65
N GLU A 487 26.48 -28.15 4.36
CA GLU A 487 25.28 -27.90 5.16
C GLU A 487 25.63 -27.14 6.43
N TYR A 488 24.94 -26.03 6.69
CA TYR A 488 24.91 -25.43 8.01
C TYR A 488 23.94 -26.22 8.89
N LYS A 489 24.46 -26.79 9.98
CA LYS A 489 23.66 -27.53 10.96
C LYS A 489 22.90 -26.54 11.82
N ASN A 490 21.62 -26.39 11.54
CA ASN A 490 20.72 -25.54 12.33
C ASN A 490 20.41 -26.20 13.69
N ASP A 491 20.42 -25.41 14.77
CA ASP A 491 19.88 -25.84 16.08
C ASP A 491 18.35 -25.64 16.16
N PHE A 492 17.72 -25.17 15.08
CA PHE A 492 16.31 -24.81 15.02
C PHE A 492 15.72 -25.07 13.63
N ILE A 493 14.40 -25.25 13.59
CA ILE A 493 13.63 -25.43 12.36
C ILE A 493 13.51 -24.07 11.64
N ILE A 494 13.80 -24.05 10.33
CA ILE A 494 13.66 -22.87 9.47
C ILE A 494 12.71 -23.13 8.29
N GLU A 495 11.89 -22.14 7.94
CA GLU A 495 11.03 -22.09 6.77
C GLU A 495 11.33 -20.80 6.00
N PRO A 496 12.39 -20.81 5.18
CA PRO A 496 12.90 -19.60 4.56
C PRO A 496 11.97 -19.09 3.44
N ASP A 497 11.58 -17.82 3.54
CA ASP A 497 10.78 -17.09 2.55
C ASP A 497 11.68 -16.33 1.55
N ASP A 498 12.82 -15.80 2.00
CA ASP A 498 13.73 -14.98 1.20
C ASP A 498 15.18 -15.03 1.74
N ILE A 499 16.16 -14.81 0.86
CA ILE A 499 17.60 -14.86 1.16
C ILE A 499 18.34 -13.73 0.46
N LEU A 500 19.20 -13.02 1.21
CA LEU A 500 19.96 -11.90 0.69
C LEU A 500 21.37 -11.87 1.28
N PHE A 501 22.39 -11.78 0.42
CA PHE A 501 23.76 -11.47 0.83
C PHE A 501 24.24 -10.21 0.14
N ILE A 502 24.91 -9.33 0.89
CA ILE A 502 25.51 -8.09 0.35
C ILE A 502 26.99 -8.25 0.02
N ASN A 503 27.62 -9.30 0.57
CA ASN A 503 29.00 -9.70 0.33
C ASN A 503 29.22 -11.14 0.83
N LYS A 504 30.44 -11.66 0.67
CA LYS A 504 30.81 -13.04 1.04
C LYS A 504 30.61 -13.41 2.51
N LEU A 505 30.53 -12.42 3.40
CA LEU A 505 30.49 -12.63 4.85
C LEU A 505 29.12 -12.31 5.45
N THR A 506 28.43 -11.30 4.92
CA THR A 506 27.24 -10.73 5.56
C THR A 506 25.99 -10.99 4.72
N GLY A 507 25.00 -11.62 5.34
CA GLY A 507 23.72 -11.92 4.73
C GLY A 507 22.62 -12.16 5.76
N TRP A 508 21.38 -12.20 5.25
CA TRP A 508 20.16 -12.41 6.00
C TRP A 508 19.25 -13.42 5.32
N ILE A 509 18.45 -14.10 6.14
CA ILE A 509 17.40 -15.02 5.69
C ILE A 509 16.12 -14.63 6.40
N ALA A 510 15.05 -14.40 5.64
CA ALA A 510 13.70 -14.30 6.15
C ALA A 510 13.17 -15.71 6.43
N ASP A 511 12.75 -15.97 7.65
CA ASP A 511 12.30 -17.27 8.16
C ASP A 511 10.93 -17.09 8.82
N GLY A 512 9.88 -16.92 8.00
CA GLY A 512 8.54 -16.56 8.44
C GLY A 512 8.54 -15.31 9.32
N HIS A 513 8.40 -15.50 10.62
CA HIS A 513 8.35 -14.42 11.63
C HIS A 513 9.74 -13.93 12.08
N ASN A 514 10.81 -14.59 11.64
CA ASN A 514 12.17 -14.36 12.11
C ASN A 514 13.06 -13.81 11.00
N LEU A 515 14.11 -13.13 11.42
CA LEU A 515 15.21 -12.75 10.54
C LEU A 515 16.50 -13.35 11.09
N LEU A 516 17.15 -14.19 10.28
CA LEU A 516 18.48 -14.71 10.57
C LEU A 516 19.52 -13.77 9.97
N LYS A 517 20.65 -13.60 10.66
CA LYS A 517 21.82 -12.87 10.15
C LYS A 517 23.08 -13.70 10.32
N THR A 518 23.95 -13.63 9.33
CA THR A 518 25.33 -14.09 9.42
C THR A 518 26.30 -12.93 9.14
N THR A 519 27.49 -12.99 9.74
CA THR A 519 28.63 -12.10 9.46
C THR A 519 29.92 -12.88 9.19
N ASP A 520 29.83 -14.21 9.07
CA ASP A 520 30.94 -15.12 8.84
C ASP A 520 30.75 -16.00 7.59
N GLY A 521 29.84 -15.57 6.70
CA GLY A 521 29.55 -16.23 5.42
C GLY A 521 28.63 -17.44 5.56
N GLY A 522 27.83 -17.52 6.62
CA GLY A 522 26.90 -18.62 6.86
C GLY A 522 27.52 -19.80 7.61
N LYS A 523 28.67 -19.62 8.26
CA LYS A 523 29.20 -20.62 9.21
C LYS A 523 28.37 -20.64 10.49
N THR A 524 27.87 -19.47 10.90
CA THR A 524 26.88 -19.32 11.96
C THR A 524 25.77 -18.36 11.55
N PHE A 525 24.55 -18.66 12.01
CA PHE A 525 23.40 -17.77 11.89
C PHE A 525 22.87 -17.41 13.27
N THR A 526 22.53 -16.13 13.44
CA THR A 526 21.94 -15.61 14.67
C THR A 526 20.53 -15.10 14.38
N ARG A 527 19.54 -15.52 15.19
CA ARG A 527 18.19 -14.94 15.15
C ARG A 527 18.25 -13.53 15.71
N LYS A 528 18.02 -12.53 14.87
CA LYS A 528 18.10 -11.11 15.27
C LYS A 528 16.79 -10.56 15.82
N VAL A 529 15.67 -11.18 15.46
CA VAL A 529 14.35 -10.79 15.94
C VAL A 529 13.51 -12.04 16.10
N GLN A 530 12.83 -12.18 17.23
CA GLN A 530 11.82 -13.21 17.48
C GLN A 530 10.46 -12.52 17.66
N GLY A 531 9.49 -12.86 16.80
CA GLY A 531 8.07 -12.52 17.01
C GLY A 531 7.65 -11.07 16.78
N LYS A 532 8.50 -10.20 16.23
CA LYS A 532 8.12 -8.80 15.89
C LYS A 532 7.47 -8.68 14.51
N PHE A 533 7.81 -9.60 13.60
CA PHE A 533 7.29 -9.60 12.24
C PHE A 533 6.20 -10.65 12.13
N GLU A 534 5.07 -10.29 11.53
CA GLU A 534 4.02 -11.22 11.18
C GLU A 534 4.21 -11.63 9.71
N CYS A 535 5.12 -12.60 9.51
CA CYS A 535 5.59 -13.14 8.22
C CYS A 535 6.27 -12.12 7.29
N ILE A 536 7.59 -12.22 7.15
CA ILE A 536 8.41 -11.44 6.22
C ILE A 536 8.27 -12.05 4.81
N ARG A 537 7.96 -11.21 3.82
CA ARG A 537 7.85 -11.59 2.40
C ARG A 537 9.06 -11.18 1.57
N ASP A 538 9.73 -10.10 1.95
CA ASP A 538 10.84 -9.54 1.19
C ASP A 538 11.82 -8.86 2.15
N ILE A 539 13.11 -9.11 1.94
CA ILE A 539 14.21 -8.46 2.68
C ILE A 539 15.07 -7.64 1.74
N PHE A 540 15.36 -6.40 2.12
CA PHE A 540 16.17 -5.50 1.31
C PHE A 540 17.19 -4.77 2.16
N PHE A 541 18.48 -4.92 1.87
CA PHE A 541 19.57 -4.22 2.58
C PHE A 541 20.38 -3.36 1.61
N LEU A 542 20.55 -2.09 1.95
CA LEU A 542 21.43 -1.16 1.22
C LEU A 542 22.91 -1.38 1.58
N ASN A 543 23.17 -1.85 2.80
CA ASN A 543 24.49 -2.15 3.34
C ASN A 543 24.37 -2.98 4.64
N GLU A 544 25.49 -3.24 5.33
CA GLU A 544 25.53 -4.06 6.55
C GLU A 544 24.66 -3.55 7.72
N ASN A 545 24.31 -2.26 7.70
CA ASN A 545 23.63 -1.56 8.80
C ASN A 545 22.20 -1.15 8.45
N ILE A 546 21.95 -0.78 7.19
CA ILE A 546 20.66 -0.23 6.78
C ILE A 546 19.90 -1.22 5.91
N GLY A 547 18.75 -1.64 6.41
CA GLY A 547 17.86 -2.56 5.72
C GLY A 547 16.40 -2.32 6.03
N TYR A 548 15.58 -2.99 5.25
CA TYR A 548 14.13 -2.87 5.22
C TYR A 548 13.52 -4.25 5.10
N VAL A 549 12.39 -4.45 5.78
CA VAL A 549 11.59 -5.68 5.64
C VAL A 549 10.13 -5.34 5.46
N GLY A 550 9.46 -6.14 4.64
CA GLY A 550 8.02 -6.08 4.36
C GLY A 550 7.41 -7.46 4.46
N GLY A 551 6.11 -7.53 4.76
CA GLY A 551 5.45 -8.79 5.10
C GLY A 551 3.95 -8.82 4.85
N ILE A 552 3.32 -9.91 5.29
CA ILE A 552 1.87 -10.14 5.15
C ILE A 552 1.07 -9.09 5.92
N PHE A 553 1.52 -8.73 7.12
CA PHE A 553 0.94 -7.62 7.86
C PHE A 553 1.61 -6.30 7.52
N PRO A 554 0.86 -5.21 7.62
CA PRO A 554 1.14 -4.07 6.77
C PRO A 554 2.10 -3.11 7.46
N HIS A 555 3.33 -3.54 7.72
CA HIS A 555 4.37 -2.65 8.20
C HIS A 555 5.61 -2.78 7.32
N ILE A 556 6.14 -1.63 6.93
CA ILE A 556 7.53 -1.54 6.51
C ILE A 556 8.33 -1.23 7.75
N TYR A 557 9.32 -2.06 8.03
CA TYR A 557 10.28 -1.80 9.09
C TYR A 557 11.61 -1.39 8.49
N LYS A 558 12.33 -0.51 9.19
CA LYS A 558 13.71 -0.12 8.89
C LYS A 558 14.62 -0.49 10.04
N THR A 559 15.83 -0.95 9.73
CA THR A 559 16.94 -1.05 10.67
C THR A 559 18.05 -0.09 10.26
N THR A 560 18.83 0.37 11.24
CA THR A 560 20.06 1.17 11.03
C THR A 560 21.27 0.57 11.74
N ASP A 561 21.12 -0.60 12.36
CA ASP A 561 22.16 -1.36 13.07
C ASP A 561 22.30 -2.79 12.54
N GLY A 562 21.83 -3.03 11.32
CA GLY A 562 22.01 -4.30 10.61
C GLY A 562 21.08 -5.40 11.07
N GLY A 563 19.95 -5.03 11.65
CA GLY A 563 18.86 -5.92 12.03
C GLY A 563 18.75 -6.21 13.53
N GLU A 564 19.57 -5.60 14.39
CA GLU A 564 19.45 -5.75 15.85
C GLU A 564 18.20 -5.04 16.37
N LYS A 565 17.90 -3.86 15.83
CA LYS A 565 16.69 -3.10 16.12
C LYS A 565 15.97 -2.70 14.84
N TRP A 566 14.65 -2.66 14.95
CA TRP A 566 13.75 -2.33 13.86
C TRP A 566 12.74 -1.28 14.28
N GLU A 567 12.51 -0.30 13.43
CA GLU A 567 11.54 0.77 13.66
C GLU A 567 10.45 0.71 12.58
N PRO A 568 9.16 0.78 12.97
CA PRO A 568 8.08 0.85 11.99
C PRO A 568 8.15 2.19 11.25
N MET A 569 8.24 2.15 9.92
CA MET A 569 8.24 3.36 9.08
C MET A 569 6.83 3.84 8.75
N ARG A 570 5.92 2.89 8.47
CA ARG A 570 4.51 3.17 8.16
C ARG A 570 3.68 1.90 8.31
N ARG A 571 2.47 2.08 8.85
CA ARG A 571 1.40 1.09 8.78
C ARG A 571 0.65 1.23 7.45
N MET A 572 0.48 0.14 6.73
CA MET A 572 -0.10 0.06 5.38
C MET A 572 -1.50 -0.57 5.41
N PRO A 573 -2.21 -0.58 4.27
CA PRO A 573 -3.52 -1.20 4.19
C PRO A 573 -3.56 -2.71 4.12
N ILE A 574 -2.60 -3.22 3.37
CA ILE A 574 -2.50 -4.58 2.86
C ILE A 574 -1.03 -4.96 2.97
N GLY A 575 -0.75 -6.27 3.02
CA GLY A 575 0.61 -6.80 3.01
C GLY A 575 1.43 -6.36 1.79
N ILE A 576 2.74 -6.36 1.99
CA ILE A 576 3.73 -5.95 1.00
C ILE A 576 4.34 -7.19 0.39
N ASN A 577 4.42 -7.20 -0.94
CA ASN A 577 5.04 -8.28 -1.69
C ASN A 577 6.50 -7.98 -2.00
N LYS A 578 6.81 -6.73 -2.36
CA LYS A 578 8.17 -6.31 -2.73
C LYS A 578 8.51 -4.93 -2.19
N ILE A 579 9.76 -4.78 -1.77
CA ILE A 579 10.39 -3.54 -1.32
C ILE A 579 11.68 -3.35 -2.10
N PHE A 580 11.96 -2.10 -2.49
CA PHE A 580 13.20 -1.76 -3.15
C PHE A 580 13.62 -0.36 -2.78
N PHE A 581 14.91 -0.18 -2.53
CA PHE A 581 15.50 1.13 -2.28
C PHE A 581 16.72 1.31 -3.18
N ILE A 582 16.86 2.48 -3.78
CA ILE A 582 18.09 2.86 -4.49
C ILE A 582 19.09 3.55 -3.55
N ASP A 583 18.58 4.15 -2.48
CA ASP A 583 19.34 4.81 -1.42
C ASP A 583 18.46 4.95 -0.16
N GLU A 584 19.00 5.56 0.90
CA GLU A 584 18.26 5.76 2.16
C GLU A 584 17.10 6.75 2.06
N ASP A 585 17.10 7.59 1.03
CA ASP A 585 16.18 8.71 0.85
C ASP A 585 15.08 8.39 -0.18
N ASN A 586 15.18 7.28 -0.94
CA ASN A 586 14.29 6.90 -2.04
C ASN A 586 14.04 5.39 -2.09
N GLY A 587 12.76 5.01 -1.98
CA GLY A 587 12.35 3.61 -2.08
C GLY A 587 10.92 3.44 -2.57
N TRP A 588 10.55 2.20 -2.85
CA TRP A 588 9.23 1.81 -3.31
C TRP A 588 8.80 0.53 -2.62
N ALA A 589 7.48 0.41 -2.44
CA ALA A 589 6.85 -0.79 -1.92
C ALA A 589 5.61 -1.12 -2.75
N MET A 590 5.45 -2.39 -3.06
CA MET A 590 4.34 -2.93 -3.85
C MET A 590 3.60 -3.99 -3.03
N TYR A 591 2.28 -4.01 -3.17
CA TYR A 591 1.41 -4.84 -2.35
C TYR A 591 1.24 -6.25 -2.92
N ASP A 592 0.86 -7.19 -2.05
CA ASP A 592 0.46 -8.58 -2.38
C ASP A 592 -0.64 -8.61 -3.44
N ARG A 593 -1.62 -7.69 -3.35
CA ARG A 593 -2.82 -7.72 -4.20
C ARG A 593 -3.12 -6.37 -4.84
N GLY A 594 -3.38 -6.43 -6.14
CA GLY A 594 -3.80 -5.27 -6.93
C GLY A 594 -2.65 -4.33 -7.29
N PRO A 595 -2.96 -3.17 -7.89
CA PRO A 595 -1.96 -2.34 -8.52
C PRO A 595 -1.30 -1.34 -7.57
N LEU A 596 -1.35 -1.59 -6.27
CA LEU A 596 -0.97 -0.61 -5.27
C LEU A 596 0.55 -0.46 -5.21
N ILE A 597 1.03 0.78 -5.28
CA ILE A 597 2.45 1.11 -5.12
C ILE A 597 2.58 2.38 -4.29
N LEU A 598 3.48 2.32 -3.31
CA LEU A 598 3.95 3.48 -2.57
C LEU A 598 5.38 3.84 -2.98
N LYS A 599 5.64 5.14 -2.92
CA LYS A 599 6.99 5.71 -3.03
C LYS A 599 7.35 6.36 -1.71
N TYR A 600 8.53 6.04 -1.20
CA TYR A 600 9.18 6.73 -0.10
C TYR A 600 10.11 7.78 -0.68
N SER A 601 9.96 9.02 -0.21
CA SER A 601 10.97 10.05 -0.45
C SER A 601 11.11 11.00 0.73
N VAL A 602 12.35 11.42 0.99
CA VAL A 602 12.64 12.51 1.93
C VAL A 602 12.28 13.87 1.33
N ILE A 603 12.26 13.99 0.00
CA ILE A 603 11.95 15.23 -0.70
C ILE A 603 10.47 15.22 -1.11
N PRO A 604 9.70 16.31 -0.91
CA PRO A 604 8.42 16.46 -1.58
C PRO A 604 8.59 16.49 -3.11
N ASP A 605 7.81 15.71 -3.86
CA ASP A 605 7.82 15.82 -5.32
C ASP A 605 7.63 17.28 -5.76
N SER A 606 8.35 17.68 -6.80
CA SER A 606 8.53 19.07 -7.25
C SER A 606 7.26 19.76 -7.77
N SER A 607 6.09 19.17 -7.57
CA SER A 607 4.79 19.73 -7.96
C SER A 607 4.20 20.72 -6.95
N ASN A 608 4.70 20.78 -5.71
CA ASN A 608 4.32 21.82 -4.76
C ASN A 608 5.56 22.53 -4.21
N SER A 609 5.57 23.85 -4.34
CA SER A 609 6.58 24.82 -3.88
C SER A 609 6.72 24.89 -2.35
N VAL A 610 6.81 23.74 -1.68
CA VAL A 610 6.97 23.69 -0.22
C VAL A 610 8.43 23.97 0.11
N LEU A 611 8.72 25.16 0.63
CA LEU A 611 10.04 25.50 1.16
C LEU A 611 10.44 24.48 2.25
N PRO A 612 11.72 24.08 2.31
CA PRO A 612 12.16 23.07 3.27
C PRO A 612 11.97 23.54 4.72
N ALA A 613 11.57 22.62 5.58
CA ALA A 613 11.36 22.88 7.00
C ALA A 613 12.66 22.83 7.80
N ASN A 614 13.64 22.05 7.33
CA ASN A 614 14.90 21.78 8.00
C ASN A 614 16.10 21.90 7.03
N PHE A 615 17.30 21.93 7.61
CA PHE A 615 18.51 21.68 6.86
C PHE A 615 18.70 20.17 6.66
N TYR A 616 19.01 19.72 5.45
CA TYR A 616 19.33 18.31 5.21
C TYR A 616 20.36 18.15 4.09
N LEU A 617 21.30 17.20 4.27
CA LEU A 617 22.21 16.74 3.21
C LEU A 617 21.71 15.39 2.72
N TYR A 618 21.32 15.30 1.45
CA TYR A 618 20.79 14.07 0.85
C TYR A 618 21.89 13.16 0.34
N GLN A 619 21.60 11.86 0.21
CA GLN A 619 22.49 10.93 -0.46
C GLN A 619 22.68 11.35 -1.93
N CYS A 620 23.93 11.42 -2.38
CA CYS A 620 24.26 11.76 -3.75
C CYS A 620 23.82 10.64 -4.69
N TYR A 621 23.35 11.01 -5.88
CA TYR A 621 22.90 10.06 -6.89
C TYR A 621 23.40 10.48 -8.29
N PRO A 622 23.89 9.55 -9.13
CA PRO A 622 24.09 8.12 -8.84
C PRO A 622 25.18 7.87 -7.78
N ASN A 623 25.10 6.74 -7.08
CA ASN A 623 26.12 6.26 -6.14
C ASN A 623 26.03 4.73 -5.98
N PRO A 624 27.00 3.93 -6.44
CA PRO A 624 28.26 4.34 -7.08
C PRO A 624 28.06 5.10 -8.41
N PHE A 625 29.07 5.87 -8.83
CA PHE A 625 29.04 6.61 -10.10
C PHE A 625 30.39 6.56 -10.82
N ASN A 626 30.36 6.77 -12.14
CA ASN A 626 31.57 6.73 -13.00
C ASN A 626 31.86 8.02 -13.78
N THR A 627 30.85 8.84 -14.06
CA THR A 627 31.01 10.11 -14.79
C THR A 627 30.75 11.30 -13.89
N GLU A 628 29.56 11.37 -13.30
CA GLU A 628 29.15 12.43 -12.39
C GLU A 628 28.15 11.91 -11.34
N THR A 629 28.13 12.59 -10.20
CA THR A 629 27.09 12.43 -9.18
C THR A 629 26.51 13.79 -8.81
N THR A 630 25.23 13.82 -8.43
CA THR A 630 24.56 15.02 -7.95
C THR A 630 24.42 14.96 -6.44
N ILE A 631 25.06 15.90 -5.75
CA ILE A 631 24.88 16.19 -4.32
C ILE A 631 23.69 17.13 -4.19
N ARG A 632 22.77 16.83 -3.27
CA ARG A 632 21.62 17.69 -2.99
C ARG A 632 21.60 18.07 -1.52
N PHE A 633 21.08 19.25 -1.23
CA PHE A 633 20.86 19.71 0.14
C PHE A 633 19.69 20.69 0.22
N SER A 634 19.09 20.83 1.40
CA SER A 634 18.02 21.80 1.68
C SER A 634 18.46 22.79 2.75
N LEU A 635 18.00 24.04 2.61
CA LEU A 635 18.28 25.13 3.52
C LEU A 635 16.96 25.75 4.02
N LYS A 636 16.73 25.70 5.35
CA LYS A 636 15.61 26.39 6.00
C LYS A 636 15.72 27.92 5.94
N ILE A 637 16.95 28.44 5.89
CA ILE A 637 17.26 29.88 5.83
C ILE A 637 18.40 30.10 4.83
N SER A 638 18.42 31.27 4.18
CA SER A 638 19.56 31.68 3.35
C SER A 638 20.81 31.80 4.22
N GLN A 639 21.91 31.17 3.81
CA GLN A 639 23.17 31.17 4.57
C GLN A 639 24.35 30.70 3.71
N LYS A 640 25.56 30.97 4.21
CA LYS A 640 26.80 30.45 3.62
C LYS A 640 26.89 28.95 3.74
N VAL A 641 27.21 28.30 2.62
CA VAL A 641 27.42 26.85 2.53
C VAL A 641 28.79 26.56 1.93
N SER A 642 29.53 25.69 2.60
CA SER A 642 30.75 25.06 2.08
C SER A 642 30.52 23.57 1.87
N ILE A 643 30.75 23.05 0.67
CA ILE A 643 30.77 21.61 0.39
C ILE A 643 32.17 21.22 -0.06
N LYS A 644 32.76 20.27 0.65
CA LYS A 644 34.11 19.77 0.39
C LYS A 644 34.09 18.26 0.26
N ILE A 645 34.92 17.74 -0.64
CA ILE A 645 35.13 16.30 -0.81
C ILE A 645 36.48 15.92 -0.23
N TYR A 646 36.49 14.81 0.47
CA TYR A 646 37.65 14.20 1.10
C TYR A 646 37.80 12.75 0.63
N ASP A 647 39.04 12.29 0.55
CA ASP A 647 39.30 10.86 0.41
C ASP A 647 39.13 10.11 1.74
N ILE A 648 39.25 8.78 1.71
CA ILE A 648 39.11 7.95 2.91
C ILE A 648 40.19 8.22 3.98
N LEU A 649 41.28 8.89 3.63
CA LEU A 649 42.34 9.31 4.55
C LEU A 649 42.07 10.70 5.15
N GLY A 650 40.95 11.35 4.79
CA GLY A 650 40.57 12.67 5.25
C GLY A 650 41.31 13.82 4.55
N ARG A 651 42.00 13.56 3.44
CA ARG A 651 42.65 14.62 2.64
C ARG A 651 41.62 15.29 1.76
N GLU A 652 41.61 16.63 1.74
CA GLU A 652 40.70 17.40 0.89
C GLU A 652 41.06 17.18 -0.58
N VAL A 653 40.10 16.71 -1.36
CA VAL A 653 40.19 16.47 -2.80
C VAL A 653 39.83 17.73 -3.57
N ILE A 654 38.71 18.36 -3.20
CA ILE A 654 38.19 19.58 -3.83
C ILE A 654 37.19 20.27 -2.91
N THR A 655 37.19 21.61 -2.92
CA THR A 655 36.06 22.42 -2.42
C THR A 655 35.12 22.70 -3.60
N LEU A 656 33.91 22.12 -3.58
CA LEU A 656 32.93 22.26 -4.66
C LEU A 656 32.25 23.62 -4.63
N VAL A 657 31.86 24.06 -3.43
CA VAL A 657 31.22 25.38 -3.23
C VAL A 657 31.66 25.94 -1.89
N ASN A 658 31.72 27.27 -1.82
CA ASN A 658 31.93 28.05 -0.60
C ASN A 658 31.32 29.45 -0.81
N LYS A 659 29.99 29.54 -0.79
CA LYS A 659 29.23 30.76 -1.11
C LYS A 659 27.89 30.81 -0.38
N GLU A 660 27.22 31.95 -0.44
CA GLU A 660 25.84 32.11 0.00
C GLU A 660 24.87 31.34 -0.90
N PHE A 661 23.87 30.72 -0.29
CA PHE A 661 22.75 30.09 -0.97
C PHE A 661 21.45 30.57 -0.33
N ASP A 662 20.42 30.79 -1.17
CA ASP A 662 19.10 31.16 -0.69
C ASP A 662 18.41 30.01 0.07
N ARG A 663 17.41 30.32 0.87
CA ARG A 663 16.47 29.32 1.41
C ARG A 663 15.89 28.49 0.26
N GLY A 664 15.95 27.16 0.35
CA GLY A 664 15.40 26.27 -0.68
C GLY A 664 16.14 24.95 -0.81
N TYR A 665 15.79 24.18 -1.85
CA TYR A 665 16.49 22.97 -2.25
C TYR A 665 17.53 23.31 -3.31
N HIS A 666 18.73 22.75 -3.16
CA HIS A 666 19.88 23.02 -4.03
C HIS A 666 20.51 21.73 -4.52
N THR A 667 21.14 21.83 -5.70
CA THR A 667 21.85 20.72 -6.32
C THR A 667 23.24 21.17 -6.78
N ILE A 668 24.24 20.33 -6.57
CA ILE A 668 25.63 20.54 -6.99
C ILE A 668 26.15 19.24 -7.59
N LYS A 669 26.86 19.32 -8.71
CA LYS A 669 27.46 18.14 -9.36
C LYS A 669 28.93 17.99 -8.98
N TRP A 670 29.38 16.74 -8.90
CA TRP A 670 30.80 16.39 -8.90
C TRP A 670 31.09 15.36 -9.97
N ASN A 671 32.19 15.55 -10.71
CA ASN A 671 32.59 14.75 -11.86
C ASN A 671 33.80 13.85 -11.58
N GLY A 672 34.08 13.54 -10.31
CA GLY A 672 35.21 12.70 -9.93
C GLY A 672 36.59 13.34 -10.12
N LYS A 673 36.69 14.67 -10.22
CA LYS A 673 37.96 15.39 -10.38
C LYS A 673 38.40 16.10 -9.09
N ASN A 674 39.71 16.18 -8.88
CA ASN A 674 40.30 16.98 -7.81
C ASN A 674 40.41 18.47 -8.22
N ARG A 675 40.97 19.30 -7.33
CA ARG A 675 41.21 20.73 -7.57
C ARG A 675 42.06 21.06 -8.81
N ASP A 676 42.90 20.14 -9.26
CA ASP A 676 43.78 20.29 -10.43
C ASP A 676 43.11 19.80 -11.72
N GLY A 677 41.83 19.41 -11.67
CA GLY A 677 41.08 18.87 -12.80
C GLY A 677 41.41 17.42 -13.15
N ILE A 678 42.18 16.74 -12.30
CA ILE A 678 42.61 15.35 -12.51
C ILE A 678 41.58 14.39 -11.92
N THR A 679 41.19 13.39 -12.71
CA THR A 679 40.27 12.33 -12.25
C THR A 679 40.90 11.51 -11.12
N VAL A 680 40.22 11.45 -9.99
CA VAL A 680 40.66 10.73 -8.79
C VAL A 680 40.64 9.21 -9.00
N SER A 681 41.28 8.43 -8.13
CA SER A 681 41.24 6.96 -8.21
C SER A 681 39.84 6.42 -7.89
N SER A 682 39.48 5.25 -8.43
CA SER A 682 38.30 4.52 -7.95
C SER A 682 38.41 4.31 -6.44
N GLY A 683 37.31 4.49 -5.71
CA GLY A 683 37.32 4.35 -4.26
C GLY A 683 36.20 5.07 -3.55
N VAL A 684 36.31 5.07 -2.21
CA VAL A 684 35.36 5.70 -1.31
C VAL A 684 35.80 7.13 -1.00
N TYR A 685 34.85 8.05 -1.11
CA TYR A 685 35.03 9.48 -0.79
C TYR A 685 33.94 9.92 0.20
N LEU A 686 34.23 11.00 0.92
CA LEU A 686 33.29 11.67 1.82
C LEU A 686 33.04 13.08 1.32
N TYR A 687 31.78 13.49 1.26
CA TYR A 687 31.44 14.90 1.07
C TYR A 687 30.88 15.45 2.37
N ILE A 688 31.40 16.60 2.76
CA ILE A 688 31.04 17.29 3.99
C ILE A 688 30.44 18.63 3.60
N ILE A 689 29.21 18.87 4.05
CA ILE A 689 28.58 20.19 4.02
C ILE A 689 28.80 20.86 5.36
N LYS A 690 29.12 22.16 5.33
CA LYS A 690 29.24 23.02 6.51
C LYS A 690 28.51 24.33 6.28
N THR A 691 27.78 24.76 7.29
CA THR A 691 27.29 26.13 7.47
C THR A 691 27.80 26.65 8.81
N GLU A 692 27.40 27.86 9.22
CA GLU A 692 27.82 28.41 10.52
C GLU A 692 27.40 27.55 11.72
N LYS A 693 26.20 26.94 11.65
CA LYS A 693 25.59 26.21 12.78
C LYS A 693 25.45 24.71 12.54
N PHE A 694 25.77 24.23 11.34
CA PHE A 694 25.50 22.85 10.97
C PHE A 694 26.66 22.25 10.18
N SER A 695 26.95 20.97 10.41
CA SER A 695 27.77 20.18 9.51
C SER A 695 27.25 18.77 9.38
N SER A 696 27.29 18.22 8.17
CA SER A 696 26.96 16.81 7.91
C SER A 696 27.92 16.24 6.88
N ALA A 697 28.13 14.93 6.97
CA ALA A 697 28.98 14.18 6.07
C ALA A 697 28.22 12.98 5.53
N LYS A 698 28.42 12.67 4.25
CA LYS A 698 27.91 11.45 3.63
C LYS A 698 28.99 10.80 2.76
N LYS A 699 28.83 9.49 2.56
CA LYS A 699 29.73 8.65 1.76
C LYS A 699 29.30 8.63 0.30
N MET A 700 30.27 8.55 -0.61
CA MET A 700 30.05 8.25 -2.02
C MET A 700 31.14 7.30 -2.55
N VAL A 701 30.86 6.60 -3.64
CA VAL A 701 31.76 5.64 -4.28
C VAL A 701 31.95 6.02 -5.74
N PHE A 702 33.19 6.25 -6.14
CA PHE A 702 33.59 6.55 -7.52
C PHE A 702 34.23 5.33 -8.16
N LEU A 703 33.83 5.01 -9.39
CA LEU A 703 34.34 3.90 -10.19
C LEU A 703 34.84 4.44 -11.54
N LYS A 704 36.13 4.30 -11.82
CA LYS A 704 36.70 4.62 -13.14
C LYS A 704 36.19 3.71 -14.25
#